data_AF-A0A6I7PIG8-F1
#
_entry.id   AF-A0A6I7PIG8-F1
#
_cell.length_a   1.000
_cell.length_b   1.000
_cell.length_c   1.000
_cell.angle_alpha   90.00
_cell.angle_beta   90.00
_cell.angle_gamma   90.00
#
_symmetry.space_group_name_H-M   'P 1'
#
loop_
_entity.id
_entity.type
_entity.pdbx_description
1 polymer ?
#
loop_
_entity_poly.entity_id
_entity_poly.type
_entity_poly.pdbx_seq_one_letter_code
_entity_poly.pdbx_strand_id
1 'polypeptide(L)'
;DFEGRLFIRDNSNLSSHATHVSGTVGGGGNASGGTYRGMAPGVTIQSYGFQQPGGLQQGFLYTDPGDMEDDYDDAINNWGAAIANNSIGTNVAANNFPCSWHGEYGVTSTVIDSIARGAFGPTISIVFAAGNERGNGRCGTGYGTTAPPANAKNHITVGALHSNNDAVTNFTSWGPTTDGRLKPDVAAPGCQNGPDAAGPDWNGGNSTVSSSTSASDTSYGSACGTSMAAPTATGAIALILEDFRVQYSGEPDPLPSTYKAFLIHTAEDIENFGPDYKTGYGSIRVQPAIEHLRSGNFLEASVGQGETYNVLVNVDAGQEFKATLVWDDPAGTPNVYPSLVNDLDLVVTDPNGVRHYPWTLDPANPANPAVRTQVDRINNVEQVFVENPTPGVWSVQVLGFSVPQGPQAFSLSASPFLVNCSTVGLAKFNRQVFSCDAVVNVQVVDCDLNTDDDKIETVDVHVMSDSDPAGFMITLTETGELTADFRADLPLSTTPTPGALLVAHGDTITVTYIDADDGMGGTNIPRVGMAAIDCVAPVISDVLVADINPRDARITFTTNEPATARVVYGTVCGTFTGVANTPGTQTSHTANLLGLQTNTTYFFRVEATDSAGNEGFNDNSGVCHTFATPQIPDYFTELFTPTGNPNDLAFSTITLSPSASVDAYDACFEDSISALPVDPTGGTALSFVNASGTPNFLDGFALVNLPTGVEVSLYGVSYDRFWVGTNGYITFNSGNTTFTESLANHFNQPRISALFDDLDLRTTGEASYLVLSDRVVVSWVNVPEFAAAGTSNTFQVQMHFDGTIVITWLELSANDGLAGLSAGGGVPVDFFMSDLSSYSACGPRPPIAQNSFETIDLNTPTLITLQATDDGLPKDPGVLTYIVQSLPTTGSLSDPNAGPITAVPYTLAAFGDEVLYTPQFNYRGPASFGFRANDGGTPPDGGDSNIGTVLMEIGDRDLVYFWNMDTDPGWAMEGLWEFGVPQGLGTSGRFDPVSGFTGDNVYGYNLTVGNGHYPNSMTTTEWLTTTAIDCSELSGTMVKFRRWLGVEASQFDKARFQASNDGVNWVDVWVHDTPSQPTINEQSWSLQTYNISGVADGEATVYLRWGMGPTDSTVTYHGWNIDDVGIRAFAPLPPCPGDANGDGVVDFADLSLVLGSFGATGDSLPGDVNGDGVIDFADLSLVLGAFGTDCWVEHR
;
A
#
# COMPACT_ATOMS: atom_id res chain seq x y z
N ASP A 1 5.51 -9.92 32.37
CA ASP A 1 6.14 -8.70 32.92
C ASP A 1 5.25 -7.46 32.98
N PHE A 2 4.21 -7.35 32.15
CA PHE A 2 3.37 -6.14 32.05
C PHE A 2 2.10 -6.14 32.91
N GLU A 3 1.74 -7.28 33.53
CA GLU A 3 0.57 -7.40 34.44
C GLU A 3 -0.75 -6.82 33.89
N GLY A 4 -1.01 -6.99 32.60
CA GLY A 4 -2.23 -6.49 31.94
C GLY A 4 -2.18 -5.02 31.52
N ARG A 5 -1.01 -4.37 31.57
CA ARG A 5 -0.80 -2.99 31.12
C ARG A 5 -0.40 -2.86 29.65
N LEU A 6 -0.17 -3.96 28.93
CA LEU A 6 0.16 -3.95 27.50
C LEU A 6 -1.00 -4.55 26.71
N PHE A 7 -1.44 -3.82 25.68
CA PHE A 7 -2.51 -4.22 24.78
C PHE A 7 -1.99 -4.17 23.33
N ILE A 8 -2.13 -5.27 22.60
CA ILE A 8 -1.89 -5.34 21.16
C ILE A 8 -3.21 -4.96 20.48
N ARG A 9 -3.20 -3.96 19.60
CA ARG A 9 -4.41 -3.31 19.07
C ARG A 9 -4.76 -3.70 17.65
N ASP A 10 -3.86 -4.39 16.98
CA ASP A 10 -3.99 -4.88 15.62
C ASP A 10 -3.76 -6.40 15.55
N ASN A 11 -3.73 -6.96 14.34
CA ASN A 11 -3.51 -8.39 14.10
C ASN A 11 -2.02 -8.75 14.03
N SER A 12 -1.12 -7.86 14.48
CA SER A 12 0.32 -8.08 14.39
C SER A 12 0.80 -9.17 15.34
N ASN A 13 1.71 -10.00 14.83
CA ASN A 13 2.29 -11.09 15.61
C ASN A 13 3.26 -10.59 16.70
N LEU A 14 3.34 -11.34 17.79
CA LEU A 14 4.32 -11.10 18.86
C LEU A 14 5.76 -11.23 18.34
N SER A 15 6.51 -10.12 18.36
CA SER A 15 7.93 -10.08 18.03
C SER A 15 8.79 -9.89 19.28
N SER A 16 9.95 -10.55 19.33
CA SER A 16 10.90 -10.36 20.43
C SER A 16 11.42 -8.92 20.47
N HIS A 17 11.64 -8.28 19.31
CA HIS A 17 12.11 -6.88 19.24
C HIS A 17 11.11 -5.93 19.89
N ALA A 18 9.85 -5.93 19.44
CA ALA A 18 8.80 -5.10 20.01
C ALA A 18 8.58 -5.37 21.51
N THR A 19 8.70 -6.63 21.94
CA THR A 19 8.56 -7.00 23.36
C THR A 19 9.70 -6.43 24.22
N HIS A 20 10.94 -6.44 23.70
CA HIS A 20 12.11 -5.88 24.38
C HIS A 20 12.02 -4.36 24.49
N VAL A 21 11.59 -3.71 23.41
CA VAL A 21 11.30 -2.26 23.36
C VAL A 21 10.24 -1.90 24.42
N SER A 22 9.08 -2.55 24.39
CA SER A 22 8.00 -2.32 25.35
C SER A 22 8.43 -2.59 26.80
N GLY A 23 9.24 -3.64 27.01
CA GLY A 23 9.81 -3.95 28.33
C GLY A 23 10.75 -2.88 28.84
N THR A 24 11.52 -2.25 27.94
CA THR A 24 12.45 -1.16 28.28
C THR A 24 11.68 0.10 28.68
N VAL A 25 10.54 0.37 28.05
CA VAL A 25 9.64 1.46 28.45
C VAL A 25 9.01 1.16 29.82
N GLY A 26 8.35 0.01 29.99
CA GLY A 26 7.40 -0.20 31.10
C GLY A 26 7.30 -1.60 31.69
N GLY A 27 8.28 -2.48 31.45
CA GLY A 27 8.33 -3.82 32.06
C GLY A 27 8.48 -3.76 33.58
N GLY A 28 7.78 -4.63 34.31
CA GLY A 28 7.86 -4.69 35.78
C GLY A 28 9.18 -5.24 36.33
N GLY A 29 9.94 -5.99 35.51
CA GLY A 29 11.11 -6.72 35.99
C GLY A 29 10.74 -7.91 36.91
N ASN A 30 9.48 -8.36 36.91
CA ASN A 30 8.91 -9.23 37.94
C ASN A 30 9.63 -10.59 38.05
N ALA A 31 9.92 -11.24 36.92
CA ALA A 31 10.62 -12.53 36.90
C ALA A 31 12.14 -12.39 37.10
N SER A 32 12.67 -11.17 37.08
CA SER A 32 14.08 -10.84 37.39
C SER A 32 14.30 -10.31 38.81
N GLY A 33 13.26 -10.33 39.67
CA GLY A 33 13.31 -9.72 41.00
C GLY A 33 13.47 -8.20 40.99
N GLY A 34 13.03 -7.53 39.91
CA GLY A 34 13.14 -6.09 39.69
C GLY A 34 14.44 -5.63 39.03
N THR A 35 15.36 -6.55 38.70
CA THR A 35 16.67 -6.22 38.12
C THR A 35 16.56 -5.59 36.73
N TYR A 36 15.64 -6.08 35.89
CA TYR A 36 15.42 -5.63 34.51
C TYR A 36 14.11 -4.85 34.36
N ARG A 37 13.82 -3.97 35.33
CA ARG A 37 12.65 -3.09 35.25
C ARG A 37 12.82 -2.09 34.11
N GLY A 38 11.73 -1.80 33.41
CA GLY A 38 11.66 -0.68 32.49
C GLY A 38 11.75 0.67 33.22
N MET A 39 11.88 1.74 32.46
CA MET A 39 12.04 3.10 33.01
C MET A 39 10.79 3.57 33.76
N ALA A 40 9.59 3.30 33.22
CA ALA A 40 8.30 3.66 33.79
C ALA A 40 7.39 2.42 33.99
N PRO A 41 7.63 1.57 35.01
CA PRO A 41 6.88 0.32 35.20
C PRO A 41 5.38 0.48 35.47
N GLY A 42 4.89 1.70 35.72
CA GLY A 42 3.46 1.99 35.90
C GLY A 42 2.70 2.31 34.60
N VAL A 43 3.40 2.47 33.47
CA VAL A 43 2.81 2.94 32.21
C VAL A 43 1.89 1.88 31.58
N THR A 44 0.83 2.34 30.91
CA THR A 44 0.01 1.52 30.02
C THR A 44 0.52 1.66 28.59
N ILE A 45 0.66 0.55 27.87
CA ILE A 45 1.23 0.48 26.53
C ILE A 45 0.16 -0.01 25.55
N GLN A 46 -0.11 0.79 24.51
CA GLN A 46 -0.83 0.38 23.32
C GLN A 46 0.21 0.02 22.26
N SER A 47 0.15 -1.20 21.74
CA SER A 47 1.10 -1.72 20.77
C SER A 47 0.40 -1.96 19.44
N TYR A 48 1.02 -1.43 18.39
CA TYR A 48 0.63 -1.62 17.00
C TYR A 48 1.85 -2.12 16.23
N GLY A 49 1.63 -2.92 15.20
CA GLY A 49 2.66 -3.35 14.26
C GLY A 49 2.37 -2.77 12.89
N PHE A 50 3.41 -2.16 12.31
CA PHE A 50 3.35 -1.48 11.04
C PHE A 50 2.97 -2.44 9.88
N GLN A 51 1.94 -2.09 9.13
CA GLN A 51 1.41 -2.82 7.99
C GLN A 51 1.29 -1.89 6.76
N GLN A 52 1.50 -2.46 5.59
CA GLN A 52 1.32 -1.77 4.31
C GLN A 52 0.48 -2.67 3.38
N PRO A 53 -0.53 -2.14 2.69
CA PRO A 53 -1.24 -2.89 1.64
C PRO A 53 -0.25 -3.40 0.59
N GLY A 54 -0.25 -4.71 0.32
CA GLY A 54 0.73 -5.34 -0.59
C GLY A 54 2.09 -5.68 0.06
N GLY A 55 2.22 -5.56 1.39
CA GLY A 55 3.45 -5.85 2.13
C GLY A 55 4.44 -4.68 2.16
N LEU A 56 5.54 -4.82 2.92
CA LEU A 56 6.56 -3.77 3.04
C LEU A 56 7.35 -3.62 1.74
N GLN A 57 6.95 -2.65 0.91
CA GLN A 57 7.58 -2.33 -0.36
C GLN A 57 8.88 -1.54 -0.16
N GLN A 58 9.71 -1.45 -1.20
CA GLN A 58 10.97 -0.69 -1.13
C GLN A 58 10.71 0.76 -0.71
N GLY A 59 11.43 1.21 0.32
CA GLY A 59 11.35 2.60 0.78
C GLY A 59 10.06 2.98 1.48
N PHE A 60 9.27 2.01 1.98
CA PHE A 60 8.03 2.26 2.71
C PHE A 60 8.18 3.41 3.72
N LEU A 61 9.05 3.31 4.74
CA LEU A 61 9.28 4.38 5.73
C LEU A 61 9.93 5.70 5.21
N TYR A 62 10.14 5.82 3.90
CA TYR A 62 10.63 7.02 3.24
C TYR A 62 9.58 7.64 2.30
N THR A 63 8.90 6.84 1.46
CA THR A 63 7.93 7.31 0.47
C THR A 63 6.47 7.07 0.84
N ASP A 64 6.17 6.18 1.78
CA ASP A 64 4.82 5.75 2.09
C ASP A 64 4.62 5.53 3.61
N PRO A 65 3.80 6.35 4.29
CA PRO A 65 3.57 6.18 5.72
C PRO A 65 2.90 4.84 6.09
N GLY A 66 2.38 4.04 5.16
CA GLY A 66 1.68 2.79 5.47
C GLY A 66 0.46 3.03 6.35
N ASP A 67 0.21 2.14 7.31
CA ASP A 67 -0.85 2.26 8.32
C ASP A 67 -0.51 3.18 9.50
N MET A 68 0.64 3.86 9.47
CA MET A 68 1.09 4.69 10.59
C MET A 68 0.05 5.75 10.99
N GLU A 69 -0.61 6.38 10.03
CA GLU A 69 -1.64 7.39 10.31
C GLU A 69 -2.83 6.80 11.09
N ASP A 70 -3.29 5.61 10.70
CA ASP A 70 -4.40 4.91 11.36
C ASP A 70 -4.02 4.44 12.76
N ASP A 71 -2.79 3.93 12.94
CA ASP A 71 -2.27 3.49 14.24
C ASP A 71 -2.17 4.66 15.23
N TYR A 72 -1.64 5.81 14.78
CA TYR A 72 -1.57 7.01 15.62
C TYR A 72 -2.96 7.57 15.93
N ASP A 73 -3.87 7.61 14.96
CA ASP A 73 -5.25 8.06 15.17
C ASP A 73 -5.97 7.20 16.22
N ASP A 74 -5.93 5.87 16.10
CA ASP A 74 -6.54 4.95 17.07
C ASP A 74 -5.90 5.10 18.45
N ALA A 75 -4.56 5.13 18.52
CA ALA A 75 -3.84 5.27 19.78
C ALA A 75 -4.21 6.56 20.53
N ILE A 76 -4.31 7.69 19.81
CA ILE A 76 -4.63 9.00 20.37
C ILE A 76 -6.11 9.06 20.76
N ASN A 77 -7.01 8.81 19.81
CA ASN A 77 -8.42 9.12 19.97
C ASN A 77 -9.20 8.05 20.74
N ASN A 78 -8.84 6.77 20.60
CA ASN A 78 -9.57 5.69 21.25
C ASN A 78 -8.91 5.25 22.56
N TRP A 79 -7.61 5.49 22.74
CA TRP A 79 -6.86 5.02 23.91
C TRP A 79 -6.10 6.10 24.69
N GLY A 80 -6.12 7.36 24.23
CA GLY A 80 -5.53 8.49 24.93
C GLY A 80 -4.01 8.43 25.04
N ALA A 81 -3.33 7.89 24.04
CA ALA A 81 -1.87 7.86 24.00
C ALA A 81 -1.29 9.29 23.95
N ALA A 82 -0.41 9.60 24.91
CA ALA A 82 0.25 10.91 25.02
C ALA A 82 1.72 10.88 24.58
N ILE A 83 2.30 9.68 24.45
CA ILE A 83 3.70 9.47 24.09
C ILE A 83 3.78 8.25 23.17
N ALA A 84 4.57 8.33 22.10
CA ALA A 84 4.80 7.23 21.16
C ALA A 84 6.29 6.89 21.04
N ASN A 85 6.61 5.60 20.94
CA ASN A 85 7.96 5.10 20.70
C ASN A 85 8.04 4.35 19.38
N ASN A 86 9.01 4.72 18.55
CA ASN A 86 9.23 4.11 17.25
C ASN A 86 10.68 3.66 17.14
N SER A 87 10.91 2.40 17.52
CA SER A 87 12.23 1.76 17.45
C SER A 87 12.49 1.13 16.07
N ILE A 88 12.04 1.80 15.02
CA ILE A 88 12.04 1.37 13.61
C ILE A 88 12.65 2.46 12.72
N GLY A 89 13.04 2.08 11.51
CA GLY A 89 13.56 2.99 10.49
C GLY A 89 13.74 2.24 9.17
N THR A 90 14.01 2.97 8.09
CA THR A 90 14.12 2.42 6.73
C THR A 90 15.27 1.40 6.59
N ASN A 91 16.24 1.40 7.51
CA ASN A 91 17.42 0.50 7.48
C ASN A 91 18.12 0.56 6.11
N VAL A 92 18.43 1.77 5.63
CA VAL A 92 18.79 2.06 4.24
C VAL A 92 19.99 1.22 3.77
N ALA A 93 21.05 1.13 4.57
CA ALA A 93 22.23 0.35 4.20
C ALA A 93 21.92 -1.16 4.21
N ALA A 94 21.26 -1.64 5.27
CA ALA A 94 20.98 -3.06 5.48
C ALA A 94 19.98 -3.64 4.47
N ASN A 95 18.99 -2.85 4.05
CA ASN A 95 17.97 -3.24 3.07
C ASN A 95 18.37 -2.91 1.62
N ASN A 96 19.63 -2.55 1.39
CA ASN A 96 20.18 -2.26 0.08
C ASN A 96 19.48 -1.09 -0.69
N PHE A 97 18.86 -0.15 0.04
CA PHE A 97 18.21 1.02 -0.53
C PHE A 97 19.21 2.11 -0.95
N PRO A 98 18.81 3.15 -1.72
CA PRO A 98 19.70 4.23 -2.12
C PRO A 98 20.32 4.93 -0.91
N CYS A 99 21.66 4.96 -0.82
CA CYS A 99 22.36 5.63 0.27
C CYS A 99 22.08 7.14 0.32
N SER A 100 21.61 7.73 -0.79
CA SER A 100 21.17 9.12 -0.84
C SER A 100 19.99 9.41 0.09
N TRP A 101 19.20 8.41 0.48
CA TRP A 101 18.08 8.59 1.43
C TRP A 101 18.53 8.88 2.86
N HIS A 102 19.79 8.63 3.21
CA HIS A 102 20.31 9.05 4.51
C HIS A 102 20.22 10.57 4.66
N GLY A 103 19.79 11.01 5.83
CA GLY A 103 19.60 12.42 6.14
C GLY A 103 18.38 13.08 5.48
N GLU A 104 17.70 12.42 4.53
CA GLU A 104 16.59 13.04 3.78
C GLU A 104 15.30 13.13 4.60
N TYR A 105 14.56 14.20 4.35
CA TYR A 105 13.24 14.45 4.91
C TYR A 105 12.18 13.95 3.93
N GLY A 106 11.69 12.71 4.11
CA GLY A 106 10.76 12.05 3.18
C GLY A 106 9.28 12.28 3.49
N VAL A 107 8.40 11.56 2.79
CA VAL A 107 6.93 11.63 2.96
C VAL A 107 6.54 11.27 4.39
N THR A 108 7.10 10.20 4.94
CA THR A 108 6.83 9.78 6.31
C THR A 108 7.31 10.81 7.34
N SER A 109 8.36 11.59 7.04
CA SER A 109 8.79 12.68 7.92
C SER A 109 7.75 13.81 8.00
N THR A 110 7.10 14.15 6.87
CA THR A 110 5.97 15.10 6.86
C THR A 110 4.80 14.61 7.71
N VAL A 111 4.48 13.32 7.64
CA VAL A 111 3.43 12.70 8.45
C VAL A 111 3.77 12.79 9.94
N ILE A 112 4.97 12.38 10.34
CA ILE A 112 5.43 12.44 11.74
C ILE A 112 5.39 13.88 12.29
N ASP A 113 5.87 14.86 11.52
CA ASP A 113 5.83 16.26 11.96
C ASP A 113 4.40 16.78 12.13
N SER A 114 3.47 16.33 11.26
CA SER A 114 2.05 16.69 11.33
C SER A 114 1.35 16.05 12.53
N ILE A 115 1.63 14.76 12.81
CA ILE A 115 1.07 14.04 13.95
C ILE A 115 1.53 14.66 15.27
N ALA A 116 2.83 14.96 15.40
CA ALA A 116 3.36 15.64 16.59
C ALA A 116 2.63 16.96 16.86
N ARG A 117 2.25 17.68 15.79
CA ARG A 117 1.47 18.93 15.85
C ARG A 117 -0.05 18.75 16.03
N GLY A 118 -0.53 17.53 16.24
CA GLY A 118 -1.93 17.25 16.53
C GLY A 118 -2.83 17.10 15.30
N ALA A 119 -2.31 16.63 14.16
CA ALA A 119 -3.12 16.39 12.96
C ALA A 119 -4.34 15.47 13.20
N PHE A 120 -4.24 14.55 14.16
CA PHE A 120 -5.31 13.60 14.52
C PHE A 120 -5.99 13.91 15.86
N GLY A 121 -5.70 15.03 16.52
CA GLY A 121 -6.30 15.34 17.83
C GLY A 121 -5.33 16.04 18.77
N PRO A 122 -5.30 15.69 20.08
CA PRO A 122 -4.29 16.19 21.00
C PRO A 122 -2.86 15.93 20.47
N THR A 123 -1.95 16.87 20.71
CA THR A 123 -0.53 16.70 20.37
C THR A 123 0.07 15.51 21.12
N ILE A 124 0.98 14.79 20.47
CA ILE A 124 1.63 13.60 21.04
C ILE A 124 3.16 13.75 20.99
N SER A 125 3.85 13.38 22.07
CA SER A 125 5.31 13.36 22.09
C SER A 125 5.84 12.09 21.41
N ILE A 126 6.54 12.24 20.29
CA ILE A 126 7.01 11.13 19.47
C ILE A 126 8.52 10.94 19.68
N VAL A 127 8.96 9.69 19.88
CA VAL A 127 10.36 9.30 19.97
C VAL A 127 10.71 8.34 18.84
N PHE A 128 11.81 8.61 18.12
CA PHE A 128 12.36 7.72 17.08
C PHE A 128 13.81 7.35 17.37
N ALA A 129 14.17 6.12 17.02
CA ALA A 129 15.57 5.69 17.00
C ALA A 129 16.34 6.40 15.88
N ALA A 130 17.60 6.81 16.13
CA ALA A 130 18.41 7.49 15.11
C ALA A 130 18.83 6.60 13.91
N GLY A 131 18.87 5.28 14.12
CA GLY A 131 19.34 4.29 13.15
C GLY A 131 20.67 3.65 13.55
N ASN A 132 20.96 2.48 12.97
CA ASN A 132 22.17 1.70 13.22
C ASN A 132 23.08 1.61 11.97
N GLU A 133 22.98 2.58 11.06
CA GLU A 133 23.52 2.47 9.69
C GLU A 133 25.06 2.40 9.65
N ARG A 134 25.72 2.99 10.65
CA ARG A 134 27.19 2.98 10.77
C ARG A 134 27.76 1.58 11.07
N GLY A 135 26.91 0.63 11.46
CA GLY A 135 27.32 -0.76 11.67
C GLY A 135 27.49 -1.59 10.38
N ASN A 136 26.85 -1.19 9.28
CA ASN A 136 26.80 -1.98 8.03
C ASN A 136 27.94 -1.61 7.05
N GLY A 137 28.33 -0.32 7.00
CA GLY A 137 29.46 0.17 6.21
C GLY A 137 29.20 0.38 4.71
N ARG A 138 28.11 -0.18 4.13
CA ARG A 138 27.75 0.01 2.71
C ARG A 138 27.60 1.48 2.31
N CYS A 139 26.87 2.25 3.11
CA CYS A 139 26.66 3.67 2.89
C CYS A 139 27.68 4.55 3.65
N GLY A 140 28.81 3.95 4.05
CA GLY A 140 29.81 4.58 4.91
C GLY A 140 29.49 4.47 6.40
N THR A 141 30.49 4.77 7.22
CA THR A 141 30.40 4.74 8.71
C THR A 141 30.67 6.12 9.32
N GLY A 142 30.59 7.17 8.50
CA GLY A 142 30.86 8.55 8.87
C GLY A 142 29.61 9.30 9.31
N TYR A 143 29.59 10.61 9.04
CA TYR A 143 28.45 11.50 9.24
C TYR A 143 27.41 11.35 8.11
N GLY A 144 26.18 11.84 8.33
CA GLY A 144 25.10 11.78 7.34
C GLY A 144 24.54 10.36 7.16
N THR A 145 24.25 9.68 8.28
CA THR A 145 23.85 8.27 8.31
C THR A 145 22.52 8.03 9.01
N THR A 146 21.74 9.08 9.29
CA THR A 146 20.40 8.95 9.87
C THR A 146 19.41 8.46 8.83
N ALA A 147 18.70 7.36 9.12
CA ALA A 147 17.76 6.77 8.18
C ALA A 147 16.35 7.38 8.35
N PRO A 148 15.61 7.66 7.26
CA PRO A 148 14.22 8.07 7.35
C PRO A 148 13.38 7.05 8.15
N PRO A 149 12.40 7.51 8.95
CA PRO A 149 11.93 8.89 9.08
C PRO A 149 12.64 9.68 10.21
N ALA A 150 13.76 9.20 10.76
CA ALA A 150 14.46 9.83 11.89
C ALA A 150 14.87 11.29 11.65
N ASN A 151 14.80 11.75 10.39
CA ASN A 151 15.13 13.09 9.94
C ASN A 151 13.98 14.10 10.10
N ALA A 152 12.78 13.70 10.53
CA ALA A 152 11.70 14.65 10.84
C ALA A 152 12.10 15.62 11.99
N LYS A 153 11.45 16.78 12.05
CA LYS A 153 11.86 17.90 12.91
C LYS A 153 11.33 17.77 14.35
N ASN A 154 10.09 17.32 14.50
CA ASN A 154 9.32 17.52 15.73
C ASN A 154 9.47 16.38 16.73
N HIS A 155 9.74 15.16 16.27
CA HIS A 155 10.02 14.06 17.18
C HIS A 155 11.40 14.18 17.83
N ILE A 156 11.60 13.42 18.91
CA ILE A 156 12.87 13.28 19.63
C ILE A 156 13.63 12.10 19.03
N THR A 157 14.73 12.37 18.35
CA THR A 157 15.61 11.37 17.73
C THR A 157 16.71 10.97 18.71
N VAL A 158 16.84 9.68 18.96
CA VAL A 158 17.68 9.17 20.04
C VAL A 158 18.84 8.32 19.52
N GLY A 159 20.06 8.78 19.78
CA GLY A 159 21.29 8.02 19.57
C GLY A 159 21.58 7.02 20.71
N ALA A 160 22.44 6.03 20.45
CA ALA A 160 22.75 4.97 21.41
C ALA A 160 24.10 5.12 22.10
N LEU A 161 24.09 5.06 23.43
CA LEU A 161 25.26 5.02 24.31
C LEU A 161 25.40 3.66 25.00
N HIS A 162 26.59 3.40 25.51
CA HIS A 162 26.83 2.33 26.46
C HIS A 162 26.38 2.75 27.87
N SER A 163 25.45 2.00 28.46
CA SER A 163 24.78 2.30 29.73
C SER A 163 25.71 2.43 30.95
N ASN A 164 26.93 1.91 30.88
CA ASN A 164 27.84 1.84 32.01
C ASN A 164 28.90 2.96 32.03
N ASN A 165 29.11 3.65 30.92
CA ASN A 165 30.16 4.67 30.81
C ASN A 165 29.84 5.80 29.82
N ASP A 166 28.61 5.86 29.31
CA ASP A 166 28.12 6.83 28.32
C ASP A 166 28.94 6.91 27.02
N ALA A 167 29.78 5.91 26.74
CA ALA A 167 30.54 5.89 25.50
C ALA A 167 29.61 5.73 24.29
N VAL A 168 29.83 6.52 23.24
CA VAL A 168 29.09 6.45 21.98
C VAL A 168 29.28 5.07 21.34
N THR A 169 28.18 4.43 20.97
CA THR A 169 28.22 3.12 20.32
C THR A 169 28.78 3.22 18.89
N ASN A 170 29.40 2.16 18.39
CA ASN A 170 30.03 2.17 17.07
C ASN A 170 29.01 2.21 15.90
N PHE A 171 27.78 1.75 16.12
CA PHE A 171 26.75 1.63 15.08
C PHE A 171 25.76 2.79 15.04
N THR A 172 25.60 3.57 16.13
CA THR A 172 24.60 4.64 16.18
C THR A 172 24.81 5.60 15.03
N SER A 173 23.75 5.86 14.28
CA SER A 173 23.75 6.82 13.18
C SER A 173 24.05 8.23 13.67
N TRP A 174 24.77 8.98 12.84
CA TRP A 174 25.18 10.36 13.08
C TRP A 174 24.58 11.27 12.01
N GLY A 175 24.17 12.48 12.40
CA GLY A 175 23.82 13.54 11.46
C GLY A 175 25.05 14.08 10.72
N PRO A 176 24.95 15.24 10.06
CA PRO A 176 23.73 16.04 9.88
C PRO A 176 22.68 15.30 9.05
N THR A 177 21.44 15.81 9.08
CA THR A 177 20.48 15.54 8.00
C THR A 177 20.96 16.18 6.69
N THR A 178 20.32 15.89 5.55
CA THR A 178 20.73 16.43 4.24
C THR A 178 20.61 17.95 4.17
N ASP A 179 19.65 18.55 4.89
CA ASP A 179 19.53 20.00 5.06
C ASP A 179 20.43 20.60 6.15
N GLY A 180 21.30 19.80 6.77
CA GLY A 180 22.30 20.28 7.74
C GLY A 180 21.87 20.29 9.20
N ARG A 181 20.61 19.91 9.52
CA ARG A 181 20.09 19.89 10.89
C ARG A 181 20.85 18.91 11.77
N LEU A 182 20.88 19.25 13.05
CA LEU A 182 21.39 18.41 14.12
C LEU A 182 20.47 17.21 14.36
N LYS A 183 21.01 16.02 14.12
CA LYS A 183 20.47 14.74 14.57
C LYS A 183 21.62 13.83 15.03
N PRO A 184 21.40 12.94 16.02
CA PRO A 184 20.21 12.85 16.88
C PRO A 184 20.01 14.11 17.73
N ASP A 185 18.84 14.27 18.36
CA ASP A 185 18.59 15.41 19.25
C ASP A 185 19.29 15.20 20.60
N VAL A 186 19.25 13.97 21.10
CA VAL A 186 19.88 13.52 22.36
C VAL A 186 20.34 12.07 22.22
N ALA A 187 21.12 11.58 23.17
CA ALA A 187 21.53 10.19 23.26
C ALA A 187 21.08 9.54 24.58
N ALA A 188 20.86 8.23 24.55
CA ALA A 188 20.45 7.46 25.72
C ALA A 188 21.12 6.07 25.74
N PRO A 189 21.18 5.42 26.92
CA PRO A 189 21.62 4.04 27.02
C PRO A 189 20.87 3.09 26.09
N GLY A 190 21.56 2.44 25.15
CA GLY A 190 20.98 1.45 24.22
C GLY A 190 21.83 0.18 24.07
N CYS A 191 22.94 0.09 24.78
CA CYS A 191 23.88 -1.02 24.76
C CYS A 191 24.70 -1.05 26.07
N GLN A 192 25.52 -2.08 26.30
CA GLN A 192 26.45 -2.11 27.45
C GLN A 192 27.69 -2.94 27.13
N ASN A 193 28.89 -2.46 27.46
CA ASN A 193 30.14 -3.22 27.30
C ASN A 193 30.64 -3.78 28.65
N GLY A 194 31.24 -4.97 28.67
CA GLY A 194 32.00 -5.47 29.83
C GLY A 194 31.36 -6.66 30.58
N PRO A 195 31.85 -7.02 31.78
CA PRO A 195 31.45 -8.24 32.50
C PRO A 195 29.99 -8.22 32.99
N ASP A 196 29.39 -7.04 33.08
CA ASP A 196 27.98 -6.86 33.45
C ASP A 196 27.04 -6.93 32.22
N ALA A 197 27.58 -7.04 30.99
CA ALA A 197 26.77 -7.30 29.82
C ALA A 197 26.08 -8.66 29.97
N ALA A 198 24.79 -8.73 29.68
CA ALA A 198 23.94 -9.87 30.03
C ALA A 198 24.12 -11.11 29.13
N GLY A 199 25.22 -11.14 28.35
CA GLY A 199 25.57 -12.20 27.41
C GLY A 199 25.44 -11.76 25.95
N PRO A 200 25.56 -12.70 25.01
CA PRO A 200 25.40 -12.42 23.59
C PRO A 200 23.98 -11.94 23.26
N ASP A 201 23.88 -10.94 22.39
CA ASP A 201 22.62 -10.50 21.78
C ASP A 201 22.07 -11.55 20.81
N TRP A 202 20.90 -11.31 20.22
CA TRP A 202 20.29 -12.22 19.24
C TRP A 202 21.15 -12.45 17.98
N ASN A 203 22.12 -11.59 17.71
CA ASN A 203 23.09 -11.68 16.62
C ASN A 203 24.47 -12.19 17.08
N GLY A 204 24.61 -12.64 18.34
CA GLY A 204 25.85 -13.16 18.91
C GLY A 204 26.83 -12.11 19.47
N GLY A 205 26.44 -10.84 19.56
CA GLY A 205 27.28 -9.73 20.05
C GLY A 205 27.31 -9.64 21.59
N ASN A 206 28.48 -9.53 22.20
CA ASN A 206 28.64 -9.59 23.67
C ASN A 206 28.48 -8.23 24.39
N SER A 207 27.64 -7.34 23.87
CA SER A 207 27.44 -6.00 24.42
C SER A 207 25.97 -5.63 24.33
N THR A 208 25.26 -5.62 25.46
CA THR A 208 23.80 -5.74 25.46
C THR A 208 23.11 -5.14 26.68
N VAL A 209 21.86 -4.72 26.50
CA VAL A 209 20.91 -4.38 27.57
C VAL A 209 19.81 -5.45 27.66
N SER A 210 19.37 -5.75 28.88
CA SER A 210 18.36 -6.77 29.17
C SER A 210 16.95 -6.21 29.27
N SER A 211 15.99 -6.87 28.63
CA SER A 211 14.55 -6.57 28.75
C SER A 211 13.70 -7.79 28.41
N SER A 212 12.38 -7.67 28.53
CA SER A 212 11.41 -8.73 28.25
C SER A 212 11.55 -9.29 26.82
N THR A 213 11.22 -10.56 26.61
CA THR A 213 11.16 -11.15 25.25
C THR A 213 9.85 -11.88 25.02
N SER A 214 9.53 -12.18 23.75
CA SER A 214 8.31 -12.91 23.39
C SER A 214 8.41 -14.44 23.62
N ALA A 215 9.53 -14.95 24.17
CA ALA A 215 9.74 -16.38 24.35
C ALA A 215 8.86 -17.02 25.44
N SER A 216 8.54 -16.28 26.50
CA SER A 216 7.59 -16.66 27.56
C SER A 216 7.24 -15.48 28.47
N ASP A 217 6.19 -15.62 29.29
CA ASP A 217 5.74 -14.61 30.26
C ASP A 217 6.78 -14.22 31.33
N THR A 218 7.82 -15.03 31.49
CA THR A 218 8.92 -14.84 32.46
C THR A 218 10.28 -14.62 31.78
N SER A 219 10.30 -14.54 30.45
CA SER A 219 11.55 -14.47 29.69
C SER A 219 12.14 -13.07 29.61
N TYR A 220 13.46 -13.00 29.75
CA TYR A 220 14.26 -11.82 29.45
C TYR A 220 15.36 -12.21 28.48
N GLY A 221 15.80 -11.25 27.69
CA GLY A 221 16.83 -11.42 26.69
C GLY A 221 17.60 -10.12 26.49
N SER A 222 18.68 -10.25 25.73
CA SER A 222 19.70 -9.22 25.56
C SER A 222 19.68 -8.69 24.13
N ALA A 223 19.69 -7.37 23.97
CA ALA A 223 19.73 -6.69 22.68
C ALA A 223 20.59 -5.41 22.75
N CYS A 224 21.00 -4.88 21.61
CA CYS A 224 21.78 -3.65 21.52
C CYS A 224 21.39 -2.88 20.25
N GLY A 225 21.17 -1.57 20.37
CA GLY A 225 20.78 -0.73 19.23
C GLY A 225 20.18 0.61 19.65
N THR A 226 20.04 1.54 18.70
CA THR A 226 19.21 2.74 18.89
C THR A 226 17.75 2.37 19.16
N SER A 227 17.31 1.20 18.71
CA SER A 227 16.01 0.60 19.07
C SER A 227 15.83 0.37 20.57
N MET A 228 16.92 0.26 21.36
CA MET A 228 16.87 0.14 22.82
C MET A 228 17.10 1.49 23.52
N ALA A 229 17.78 2.43 22.88
CA ALA A 229 17.96 3.79 23.40
C ALA A 229 16.66 4.63 23.34
N ALA A 230 15.92 4.53 22.23
CA ALA A 230 14.63 5.21 22.05
C ALA A 230 13.62 4.90 23.19
N PRO A 231 13.36 3.63 23.58
CA PRO A 231 12.42 3.33 24.66
C PRO A 231 12.93 3.77 26.04
N THR A 232 14.24 3.90 26.24
CA THR A 232 14.80 4.52 27.45
C THR A 232 14.39 6.00 27.55
N ALA A 233 14.49 6.76 26.46
CA ALA A 233 14.01 8.14 26.42
C ALA A 233 12.48 8.22 26.56
N THR A 234 11.73 7.34 25.88
CA THR A 234 10.26 7.28 25.99
C THR A 234 9.81 7.08 27.43
N GLY A 235 10.41 6.12 28.15
CA GLY A 235 10.05 5.89 29.54
C GLY A 235 10.49 7.03 30.49
N ALA A 236 11.56 7.77 30.15
CA ALA A 236 11.90 9.00 30.86
C ALA A 236 10.85 10.10 30.68
N ILE A 237 10.32 10.26 29.46
CA ILE A 237 9.23 11.20 29.15
C ILE A 237 7.96 10.81 29.92
N ALA A 238 7.66 9.51 30.04
CA ALA A 238 6.51 9.04 30.82
C ALA A 238 6.60 9.45 32.31
N LEU A 239 7.79 9.40 32.90
CA LEU A 239 8.01 9.89 34.27
C LEU A 239 7.89 11.41 34.40
N ILE A 240 8.36 12.16 33.40
CA ILE A 240 8.20 13.62 33.35
C ILE A 240 6.72 13.99 33.26
N LEU A 241 5.95 13.31 32.41
CA LEU A 241 4.51 13.54 32.25
C LEU A 241 3.73 13.16 33.51
N GLU A 242 4.08 12.04 34.16
CA GLU A 242 3.50 11.66 35.44
C GLU A 242 3.71 12.76 36.49
N ASP A 243 4.93 13.28 36.61
CA ASP A 243 5.24 14.33 37.57
C ASP A 243 4.56 15.67 37.20
N PHE A 244 4.50 16.03 35.91
CA PHE A 244 3.82 17.24 35.45
C PHE A 244 2.35 17.23 35.89
N ARG A 245 1.63 16.14 35.64
CA ARG A 245 0.22 16.01 36.01
C ARG A 245 -0.02 16.08 37.51
N VAL A 246 0.97 15.71 38.33
CA VAL A 246 0.92 15.88 39.79
C VAL A 246 1.14 17.34 40.19
N GLN A 247 2.12 18.00 39.60
CA GLN A 247 2.54 19.36 39.97
C GLN A 247 1.60 20.45 39.43
N TYR A 248 1.08 20.24 38.22
CA TYR A 248 0.23 21.16 37.46
C TYR A 248 -1.16 20.54 37.23
N SER A 249 -1.76 20.01 38.30
CA SER A 249 -3.05 19.33 38.24
C SER A 249 -4.16 20.24 37.67
N GLY A 250 -4.68 19.87 36.50
CA GLY A 250 -5.76 20.58 35.82
C GLY A 250 -5.30 21.36 34.58
N GLU A 251 -3.99 21.52 34.39
CA GLU A 251 -3.41 22.05 33.16
C GLU A 251 -3.41 20.99 32.05
N PRO A 252 -3.47 21.40 30.77
CA PRO A 252 -3.26 20.48 29.65
C PRO A 252 -1.85 19.87 29.71
N ASP A 253 -1.69 18.69 29.11
CA ASP A 253 -0.36 18.09 28.97
C ASP A 253 0.55 19.02 28.16
N PRO A 254 1.87 19.09 28.48
CA PRO A 254 2.82 19.91 27.76
C PRO A 254 2.91 19.59 26.27
N LEU A 255 3.31 20.59 25.48
CA LEU A 255 3.65 20.43 24.07
C LEU A 255 4.78 19.40 23.88
N PRO A 256 4.83 18.68 22.75
CA PRO A 256 5.94 17.79 22.40
C PRO A 256 7.31 18.49 22.50
N SER A 257 7.39 19.73 22.02
CA SER A 257 8.55 20.61 22.15
C SER A 257 9.00 20.85 23.59
N THR A 258 8.11 20.82 24.59
CA THR A 258 8.46 20.98 26.01
C THR A 258 9.23 19.78 26.55
N TYR A 259 8.79 18.56 26.23
CA TYR A 259 9.55 17.36 26.63
C TYR A 259 10.93 17.33 25.98
N LYS A 260 11.00 17.70 24.69
CA LYS A 260 12.26 17.82 23.95
C LYS A 260 13.16 18.89 24.59
N ALA A 261 12.62 20.05 24.97
CA ALA A 261 13.34 21.10 25.67
C ALA A 261 13.90 20.62 27.02
N PHE A 262 13.13 19.90 27.84
CA PHE A 262 13.61 19.37 29.12
C PHE A 262 14.77 18.40 28.96
N LEU A 263 14.65 17.45 28.03
CA LEU A 263 15.71 16.47 27.78
C LEU A 263 16.98 17.15 27.26
N ILE A 264 16.87 18.14 26.38
CA ILE A 264 18.01 18.89 25.83
C ILE A 264 18.64 19.82 26.87
N HIS A 265 17.83 20.57 27.62
CA HIS A 265 18.29 21.58 28.57
C HIS A 265 19.13 20.95 29.70
N THR A 266 18.74 19.73 30.11
CA THR A 266 19.32 19.00 31.23
C THR A 266 20.24 17.85 30.80
N ALA A 267 20.47 17.67 29.50
CA ALA A 267 21.42 16.68 29.00
C ALA A 267 22.83 16.95 29.51
N GLU A 268 23.57 15.88 29.77
CA GLU A 268 25.00 15.94 30.04
C GLU A 268 25.77 15.90 28.73
N ASP A 269 26.57 16.94 28.49
CA ASP A 269 27.48 17.02 27.34
C ASP A 269 28.69 16.09 27.55
N ILE A 270 28.89 15.13 26.63
CA ILE A 270 29.79 13.97 26.81
C ILE A 270 30.83 13.79 25.70
N GLU A 271 30.79 14.60 24.64
CA GLU A 271 31.71 14.49 23.50
C GLU A 271 32.50 15.81 23.34
N ASN A 272 32.26 16.58 22.28
CA ASN A 272 32.85 17.91 22.13
C ASN A 272 32.08 18.90 22.99
N PHE A 273 32.73 19.98 23.44
CA PHE A 273 32.02 21.02 24.18
C PHE A 273 30.93 21.68 23.31
N GLY A 274 29.68 21.59 23.75
CA GLY A 274 28.49 21.98 22.98
C GLY A 274 27.91 20.83 22.15
N PRO A 275 26.77 21.03 21.48
CA PRO A 275 26.12 19.96 20.72
C PRO A 275 26.99 19.45 19.56
N ASP A 276 26.79 18.20 19.16
CA ASP A 276 27.43 17.60 17.98
C ASP A 276 26.57 16.55 17.28
N TYR A 277 26.92 16.22 16.02
CA TYR A 277 26.17 15.29 15.19
C TYR A 277 26.22 13.81 15.62
N LYS A 278 26.97 13.47 16.69
CA LYS A 278 27.02 12.10 17.23
C LYS A 278 26.01 11.89 18.34
N THR A 279 25.95 12.83 19.29
CA THR A 279 25.14 12.71 20.51
C THR A 279 24.05 13.77 20.66
N GLY A 280 23.94 14.69 19.70
CA GLY A 280 23.03 15.83 19.81
C GLY A 280 23.50 16.76 20.92
N TYR A 281 22.58 17.13 21.82
CA TYR A 281 22.90 17.90 23.02
C TYR A 281 23.46 17.07 24.19
N GLY A 282 23.65 15.76 23.99
CA GLY A 282 24.32 14.88 24.94
C GLY A 282 23.43 13.79 25.52
N SER A 283 23.87 13.19 26.63
CA SER A 283 23.17 12.10 27.29
C SER A 283 22.02 12.59 28.14
N ILE A 284 20.83 12.00 28.00
CA ILE A 284 19.67 12.36 28.81
C ILE A 284 19.89 12.06 30.31
N ARG A 285 19.33 12.92 31.17
CA ARG A 285 19.34 12.81 32.64
C ARG A 285 17.95 13.08 33.23
N VAL A 286 17.18 12.01 33.45
CA VAL A 286 15.76 12.13 33.85
C VAL A 286 15.54 12.82 35.20
N GLN A 287 16.41 12.60 36.18
CA GLN A 287 16.27 13.26 37.49
C GLN A 287 16.42 14.80 37.37
N PRO A 288 17.51 15.33 36.77
CA PRO A 288 17.61 16.75 36.44
C PRO A 288 16.43 17.31 35.64
N ALA A 289 15.91 16.55 34.66
CA ALA A 289 14.73 16.98 33.88
C ALA A 289 13.48 17.16 34.75
N ILE A 290 13.22 16.24 35.69
CA ILE A 290 12.10 16.34 36.65
C ILE A 290 12.34 17.49 37.65
N GLU A 291 13.58 17.68 38.10
CA GLU A 291 13.92 18.80 38.99
C GLU A 291 13.72 20.16 38.29
N HIS A 292 14.07 20.25 37.00
CA HIS A 292 13.82 21.42 36.16
C HIS A 292 12.32 21.69 35.98
N LEU A 293 11.53 20.67 35.63
CA LEU A 293 10.07 20.75 35.60
C LEU A 293 9.51 21.33 36.91
N ARG A 294 9.89 20.75 38.05
CA ARG A 294 9.37 21.15 39.37
C ARG A 294 9.80 22.56 39.80
N SER A 295 10.88 23.08 39.22
CA SER A 295 11.31 24.45 39.47
C SER A 295 10.42 25.50 38.80
N GLY A 296 9.60 25.10 37.80
CA GLY A 296 8.78 26.01 37.01
C GLY A 296 9.58 26.86 36.02
N ASN A 297 10.84 26.51 35.76
CA ASN A 297 11.75 27.27 34.89
C ASN A 297 11.57 26.99 33.39
N PHE A 298 10.31 26.97 32.98
CA PHE A 298 9.93 26.81 31.60
C PHE A 298 8.62 27.53 31.33
N LEU A 299 8.35 27.78 30.05
CA LEU A 299 7.07 28.29 29.59
C LEU A 299 6.77 27.79 28.19
N GLU A 300 5.49 27.87 27.83
CA GLU A 300 4.99 27.70 26.47
C GLU A 300 4.31 29.01 26.04
N ALA A 301 4.59 29.46 24.82
CA ALA A 301 4.02 30.67 24.26
C ALA A 301 3.98 30.58 22.73
N SER A 302 3.54 31.63 22.04
CA SER A 302 3.53 31.69 20.57
C SER A 302 4.03 33.02 20.04
N VAL A 303 4.52 33.00 18.81
CA VAL A 303 5.03 34.19 18.12
C VAL A 303 4.62 34.18 16.64
N GLY A 304 4.13 35.31 16.14
CA GLY A 304 3.81 35.53 14.73
C GLY A 304 5.00 36.02 13.89
N GLN A 305 4.76 36.21 12.60
CA GLN A 305 5.75 36.74 11.65
C GLN A 305 6.28 38.11 12.11
N GLY A 306 7.60 38.18 12.32
CA GLY A 306 8.34 39.34 12.79
C GLY A 306 8.12 39.72 14.26
N GLU A 307 7.21 39.07 14.98
CA GLU A 307 6.90 39.35 16.39
C GLU A 307 8.00 38.83 17.32
N THR A 308 8.07 39.37 18.53
CA THR A 308 9.03 38.95 19.56
C THR A 308 8.31 38.67 20.87
N TYR A 309 8.45 37.45 21.37
CA TYR A 309 8.11 37.11 22.75
C TYR A 309 9.32 37.31 23.66
N ASN A 310 9.10 37.72 24.91
CA ASN A 310 10.19 38.16 25.76
C ASN A 310 10.01 37.73 27.20
N VAL A 311 11.12 37.32 27.81
CA VAL A 311 11.24 37.02 29.23
C VAL A 311 12.58 37.48 29.78
N LEU A 312 12.71 37.47 31.09
CA LEU A 312 13.92 37.85 31.80
C LEU A 312 14.48 36.66 32.58
N VAL A 313 15.79 36.68 32.80
CA VAL A 313 16.48 35.74 33.68
C VAL A 313 17.37 36.54 34.61
N ASN A 314 17.15 36.41 35.92
CA ASN A 314 18.04 37.01 36.90
C ASN A 314 19.17 36.05 37.23
N VAL A 315 20.42 36.48 37.01
CA VAL A 315 21.62 35.66 37.23
C VAL A 315 22.38 36.18 38.45
N ASP A 316 22.48 35.36 39.50
CA ASP A 316 23.27 35.67 40.68
C ASP A 316 24.76 35.36 40.48
N ALA A 317 25.61 35.95 41.31
CA ALA A 317 27.04 35.71 41.28
C ALA A 317 27.39 34.23 41.50
N GLY A 318 28.08 33.63 40.53
CA GLY A 318 28.54 32.24 40.58
C GLY A 318 27.58 31.21 39.99
N GLN A 319 26.49 31.64 39.33
CA GLN A 319 25.61 30.77 38.55
C GLN A 319 26.02 30.74 37.07
N GLU A 320 25.65 29.67 36.37
CA GLU A 320 25.72 29.58 34.91
C GLU A 320 24.41 30.08 34.29
N PHE A 321 24.44 30.50 33.02
CA PHE A 321 23.24 30.87 32.27
C PHE A 321 23.01 29.87 31.13
N LYS A 322 21.79 29.36 31.01
CA LYS A 322 21.35 28.53 29.89
C LYS A 322 19.93 28.89 29.49
N ALA A 323 19.67 29.04 28.20
CA ALA A 323 18.32 29.15 27.62
C ALA A 323 18.19 28.19 26.44
N THR A 324 17.09 27.45 26.36
CA THR A 324 16.82 26.45 25.31
C THR A 324 15.42 26.66 24.76
N LEU A 325 15.36 27.05 23.49
CA LEU A 325 14.16 27.24 22.70
C LEU A 325 13.93 26.00 21.83
N VAL A 326 12.70 25.47 21.82
CA VAL A 326 12.28 24.37 20.96
C VAL A 326 10.90 24.68 20.42
N TRP A 327 10.63 24.33 19.16
CA TRP A 327 9.28 24.42 18.60
C TRP A 327 8.95 23.21 17.71
N ASP A 328 7.69 22.81 17.74
CA ASP A 328 7.13 21.82 16.84
C ASP A 328 6.81 22.53 15.52
N ASP A 329 7.69 22.46 14.52
CA ASP A 329 7.64 23.19 13.25
C ASP A 329 6.60 22.61 12.29
N PRO A 330 5.86 23.38 11.46
CA PRO A 330 4.94 22.82 10.48
C PRO A 330 5.67 21.86 9.54
N ALA A 331 4.97 20.83 9.07
CA ALA A 331 5.61 19.82 8.23
C ALA A 331 6.23 20.46 6.98
N GLY A 332 7.48 20.09 6.70
CA GLY A 332 8.19 20.52 5.50
C GLY A 332 7.65 19.80 4.27
N THR A 333 7.98 20.31 3.08
CA THR A 333 7.72 19.59 1.83
C THR A 333 8.76 18.45 1.70
N PRO A 334 8.33 17.20 1.44
CA PRO A 334 9.23 16.07 1.26
C PRO A 334 10.33 16.38 0.26
N ASN A 335 11.57 16.06 0.63
CA ASN A 335 12.79 16.23 -0.15
C ASN A 335 13.06 17.68 -0.58
N VAL A 336 12.45 18.69 0.05
CA VAL A 336 12.79 20.10 -0.16
C VAL A 336 13.66 20.59 0.99
N TYR A 337 14.77 21.26 0.64
CA TYR A 337 15.75 21.76 1.61
C TYR A 337 15.82 23.30 1.59
N PRO A 338 15.80 23.96 2.76
CA PRO A 338 15.71 23.35 4.08
C PRO A 338 14.29 22.84 4.35
N SER A 339 14.19 21.83 5.22
CA SER A 339 12.87 21.34 5.65
C SER A 339 12.22 22.25 6.68
N LEU A 340 12.98 23.13 7.36
CA LEU A 340 12.47 24.15 8.29
C LEU A 340 11.46 25.07 7.58
N VAL A 341 10.29 25.26 8.18
CA VAL A 341 9.20 26.08 7.64
C VAL A 341 9.10 27.40 8.41
N ASN A 342 8.97 27.32 9.73
CA ASN A 342 9.01 28.47 10.61
C ASN A 342 10.40 28.56 11.27
N ASP A 343 11.07 29.69 11.04
CA ASP A 343 12.37 30.06 11.60
C ASP A 343 12.16 30.99 12.79
N LEU A 344 12.50 30.50 14.00
CA LEU A 344 12.46 31.27 15.25
C LEU A 344 13.88 31.48 15.77
N ASP A 345 14.19 32.69 16.23
CA ASP A 345 15.50 33.03 16.80
C ASP A 345 15.43 33.18 18.32
N LEU A 346 16.38 32.56 19.03
CA LEU A 346 16.70 32.82 20.44
C LEU A 346 17.72 33.97 20.53
N VAL A 347 17.26 35.14 20.96
CA VAL A 347 18.09 36.32 21.16
C VAL A 347 18.31 36.54 22.65
N VAL A 348 19.56 36.37 23.11
CA VAL A 348 19.95 36.58 24.51
C VAL A 348 20.87 37.77 24.63
N THR A 349 20.53 38.70 25.52
CA THR A 349 21.31 39.92 25.78
C THR A 349 21.66 40.04 27.26
N ASP A 350 22.94 40.27 27.56
CA ASP A 350 23.44 40.41 28.93
C ASP A 350 23.18 41.81 29.53
N PRO A 351 23.42 42.02 30.84
CA PRO A 351 23.19 43.31 31.50
C PRO A 351 24.01 44.48 30.93
N ASN A 352 25.08 44.21 30.17
CA ASN A 352 25.90 45.23 29.52
C ASN A 352 25.45 45.52 28.08
N GLY A 353 24.38 44.87 27.60
CA GLY A 353 23.87 45.01 26.24
C GLY A 353 24.59 44.13 25.21
N VAL A 354 25.37 43.14 25.62
CA VAL A 354 26.06 42.22 24.69
C VAL A 354 25.14 41.08 24.30
N ARG A 355 24.96 40.86 22.99
CA ARG A 355 24.24 39.70 22.46
C ARG A 355 25.10 38.43 22.52
N HIS A 356 24.49 37.34 22.97
CA HIS A 356 25.05 35.98 22.95
C HIS A 356 24.31 35.14 21.91
N TYR A 357 25.06 34.40 21.09
CA TYR A 357 24.52 33.60 19.99
C TYR A 357 24.27 32.15 20.40
N PRO A 358 23.28 31.47 19.78
CA PRO A 358 23.06 30.05 20.01
C PRO A 358 24.23 29.21 19.49
N TRP A 359 24.27 27.95 19.93
CA TRP A 359 25.15 26.95 19.34
C TRP A 359 24.79 26.68 17.87
N THR A 360 25.79 26.71 17.00
CA THR A 360 25.67 26.36 15.58
C THR A 360 26.77 25.39 15.16
N LEU A 361 26.45 24.47 14.26
CA LEU A 361 27.37 23.47 13.70
C LEU A 361 27.62 23.77 12.22
N ASP A 362 28.79 23.34 11.72
CA ASP A 362 29.13 23.42 10.30
C ASP A 362 28.81 22.09 9.61
N PRO A 363 27.69 21.98 8.85
CA PRO A 363 27.32 20.72 8.19
C PRO A 363 28.30 20.31 7.10
N ALA A 364 29.09 21.24 6.53
CA ALA A 364 30.12 20.92 5.56
C ALA A 364 31.38 20.31 6.21
N ASN A 365 31.58 20.56 7.51
CA ASN A 365 32.67 20.01 8.31
C ASN A 365 32.13 19.42 9.62
N PRO A 366 31.37 18.31 9.56
CA PRO A 366 30.53 17.83 10.68
C PRO A 366 31.31 17.28 11.88
N ALA A 367 32.64 17.16 11.77
CA ALA A 367 33.51 16.81 12.89
C ALA A 367 33.97 18.02 13.72
N ASN A 368 33.77 19.25 13.23
CA ASN A 368 34.18 20.45 13.92
C ASN A 368 33.28 20.70 15.15
N PRO A 369 33.83 21.22 16.26
CA PRO A 369 33.03 21.62 17.42
C PRO A 369 32.01 22.71 17.07
N ALA A 370 30.89 22.74 17.80
CA ALA A 370 29.92 23.82 17.69
C ALA A 370 30.52 25.18 18.07
N VAL A 371 29.99 26.25 17.48
CA VAL A 371 30.40 27.64 17.72
C VAL A 371 29.22 28.51 18.16
N ARG A 372 29.51 29.65 18.80
CA ARG A 372 28.51 30.63 19.30
C ARG A 372 28.72 32.00 18.64
N THR A 373 28.82 32.03 17.31
CA THR A 373 29.23 33.22 16.55
C THR A 373 28.16 33.80 15.63
N GLN A 374 27.05 33.09 15.44
CA GLN A 374 26.01 33.43 14.48
C GLN A 374 24.65 32.88 14.93
N VAL A 375 23.59 33.36 14.27
CA VAL A 375 22.22 32.87 14.48
C VAL A 375 22.08 31.47 13.86
N ASP A 376 21.25 30.61 14.44
CA ASP A 376 20.85 29.36 13.77
C ASP A 376 19.76 29.68 12.74
N ARG A 377 19.71 28.92 11.65
CA ARG A 377 18.77 29.10 10.53
C ARG A 377 18.27 27.77 9.98
N ILE A 378 18.60 26.68 10.67
CA ILE A 378 18.47 25.33 10.15
C ILE A 378 17.68 24.49 11.15
N ASN A 379 17.98 24.63 12.45
CA ASN A 379 17.39 23.79 13.50
C ASN A 379 16.11 24.39 14.09
N ASN A 380 15.15 23.54 14.45
CA ASN A 380 14.00 23.91 15.28
C ASN A 380 14.28 23.82 16.79
N VAL A 381 15.56 23.90 17.15
CA VAL A 381 16.08 23.92 18.51
C VAL A 381 17.23 24.93 18.53
N GLU A 382 17.16 25.90 19.44
CA GLU A 382 18.27 26.82 19.71
C GLU A 382 18.63 26.80 21.19
N GLN A 383 19.93 26.82 21.50
CA GLN A 383 20.40 26.92 22.88
C GLN A 383 21.52 27.95 22.99
N VAL A 384 21.36 28.88 23.92
CA VAL A 384 22.42 29.78 24.37
C VAL A 384 22.90 29.32 25.73
N PHE A 385 24.21 29.11 25.86
CA PHE A 385 24.86 28.73 27.12
C PHE A 385 26.05 29.66 27.39
N VAL A 386 26.13 30.19 28.61
CA VAL A 386 27.22 31.05 29.10
C VAL A 386 27.71 30.51 30.43
N GLU A 387 28.95 30.03 30.48
CA GLU A 387 29.53 29.38 31.66
C GLU A 387 29.77 30.35 32.82
N ASN A 388 30.20 31.58 32.51
CA ASN A 388 30.55 32.61 33.49
C ASN A 388 29.80 33.91 33.17
N PRO A 389 28.46 33.94 33.31
CA PRO A 389 27.65 35.10 33.00
C PRO A 389 27.93 36.25 33.98
N THR A 390 27.81 37.49 33.49
CA THR A 390 27.81 38.67 34.36
C THR A 390 26.55 38.65 35.23
N PRO A 391 26.66 38.84 36.56
CA PRO A 391 25.48 38.91 37.42
C PRO A 391 24.58 40.08 37.04
N GLY A 392 23.26 39.87 37.12
CA GLY A 392 22.25 40.85 36.78
C GLY A 392 21.13 40.28 35.91
N VAL A 393 20.32 41.16 35.33
CA VAL A 393 19.14 40.80 34.55
C VAL A 393 19.50 40.61 33.09
N TRP A 394 19.30 39.40 32.60
CA TRP A 394 19.47 39.01 31.20
C TRP A 394 18.12 39.04 30.49
N SER A 395 18.11 39.53 29.25
CA SER A 395 16.93 39.48 28.39
C SER A 395 17.01 38.26 27.48
N VAL A 396 15.93 37.48 27.46
CA VAL A 396 15.74 36.32 26.57
C VAL A 396 14.54 36.61 25.68
N GLN A 397 14.77 36.66 24.38
CA GLN A 397 13.74 36.98 23.39
C GLN A 397 13.62 35.83 22.40
N VAL A 398 12.38 35.51 22.02
CA VAL A 398 12.05 34.56 20.96
C VAL A 398 11.43 35.36 19.83
N LEU A 399 12.16 35.49 18.72
CA LEU A 399 11.74 36.26 17.55
C LEU A 399 11.19 35.31 16.48
N GLY A 400 9.98 35.57 16.01
CA GLY A 400 9.39 34.91 14.84
C GLY A 400 9.99 35.44 13.55
N PHE A 401 11.24 35.07 13.25
CA PHE A 401 11.98 35.64 12.12
C PHE A 401 11.29 35.39 10.77
N SER A 402 10.92 34.13 10.50
CA SER A 402 10.08 33.77 9.37
C SER A 402 9.05 32.75 9.83
N VAL A 403 7.79 33.15 9.88
CA VAL A 403 6.67 32.33 10.32
C VAL A 403 5.58 32.32 9.24
N PRO A 404 5.85 31.75 8.05
CA PRO A 404 4.88 31.69 6.96
C PRO A 404 3.60 30.89 7.32
N GLN A 405 3.67 30.03 8.34
CA GLN A 405 2.52 29.31 8.90
C GLN A 405 2.42 29.60 10.40
N GLY A 406 1.95 30.79 10.75
CA GLY A 406 1.88 31.29 12.13
C GLY A 406 0.48 31.43 12.73
N PRO A 407 0.39 31.79 14.02
CA PRO A 407 1.53 31.95 14.94
C PRO A 407 2.16 30.60 15.29
N GLN A 408 3.48 30.57 15.52
CA GLN A 408 4.21 29.36 15.90
C GLN A 408 4.27 29.26 17.43
N ALA A 409 3.74 28.17 17.97
CA ALA A 409 3.91 27.83 19.39
C ALA A 409 5.35 27.36 19.66
N PHE A 410 5.90 27.65 20.82
CA PHE A 410 7.24 27.25 21.22
C PHE A 410 7.32 26.99 22.72
N SER A 411 8.35 26.25 23.12
CA SER A 411 8.71 25.96 24.49
C SER A 411 10.07 26.55 24.81
N LEU A 412 10.19 27.23 25.95
CA LEU A 412 11.44 27.84 26.41
C LEU A 412 11.77 27.33 27.80
N SER A 413 12.98 26.81 27.98
CA SER A 413 13.55 26.46 29.29
C SER A 413 14.74 27.36 29.59
N ALA A 414 14.88 27.84 30.83
CA ALA A 414 16.08 28.57 31.23
C ALA A 414 16.58 28.20 32.63
N SER A 415 17.88 28.38 32.86
CA SER A 415 18.53 28.27 34.17
C SER A 415 19.39 29.53 34.36
N PRO A 416 19.38 30.20 35.54
CA PRO A 416 18.83 29.75 36.82
C PRO A 416 17.31 29.88 36.99
N PHE A 417 16.67 31.04 36.76
CA PHE A 417 15.21 31.20 36.87
C PHE A 417 14.65 32.13 35.80
N LEU A 418 13.59 31.69 35.12
CA LEU A 418 12.74 32.55 34.29
C LEU A 418 11.91 33.45 35.21
N VAL A 419 11.92 34.75 34.95
CA VAL A 419 11.08 35.72 35.65
C VAL A 419 10.28 36.53 34.64
N ASN A 420 8.98 36.69 34.91
CA ASN A 420 8.06 37.42 34.04
C ASN A 420 8.32 38.94 34.09
N CYS A 421 8.88 39.45 35.19
CA CYS A 421 9.27 40.85 35.33
C CYS A 421 10.54 41.00 36.18
N SER A 422 11.15 42.18 36.11
CA SER A 422 12.27 42.59 36.97
C SER A 422 12.05 44.02 37.47
N THR A 423 12.62 44.36 38.62
CA THR A 423 12.72 45.73 39.15
C THR A 423 13.62 46.63 38.29
N VAL A 424 14.48 46.07 37.43
CA VAL A 424 15.40 46.88 36.59
C VAL A 424 14.67 47.57 35.44
N GLY A 425 13.39 47.30 35.19
CA GLY A 425 12.60 47.94 34.13
C GLY A 425 13.11 47.72 32.69
N LEU A 426 12.20 47.47 31.76
CA LEU A 426 12.54 47.30 30.34
C LEU A 426 11.56 48.09 29.48
N ALA A 427 12.04 48.73 28.40
CA ALA A 427 11.19 49.33 27.36
C ALA A 427 11.65 48.90 25.97
N LYS A 428 10.71 48.47 25.13
CA LYS A 428 11.00 47.99 23.77
C LYS A 428 9.78 48.02 22.86
N PHE A 429 10.03 47.68 21.60
CA PHE A 429 9.01 47.36 20.62
C PHE A 429 8.91 45.84 20.44
N ASN A 430 7.77 45.36 19.92
CA ASN A 430 7.54 43.94 19.63
C ASN A 430 8.29 43.41 18.40
N ARG A 431 8.88 44.30 17.57
CA ARG A 431 9.70 43.96 16.40
C ARG A 431 10.89 44.91 16.31
N GLN A 432 11.93 44.50 15.59
CA GLN A 432 13.11 45.33 15.34
C GLN A 432 12.97 46.22 14.09
N VAL A 433 12.09 45.83 13.16
CA VAL A 433 11.81 46.56 11.92
C VAL A 433 10.30 46.53 11.64
N PHE A 434 9.73 47.65 11.17
CA PHE A 434 8.30 47.79 10.85
C PHE A 434 8.07 48.40 9.48
N SER A 435 6.97 48.00 8.83
CA SER A 435 6.44 48.72 7.67
C SER A 435 5.84 50.06 8.06
N CYS A 436 5.72 50.97 7.10
CA CYS A 436 5.31 52.36 7.37
C CYS A 436 3.82 52.56 7.66
N ASP A 437 3.03 51.50 7.49
CA ASP A 437 1.61 51.39 7.81
C ASP A 437 1.34 50.42 8.96
N ALA A 438 2.39 49.88 9.61
CA ALA A 438 2.25 48.96 10.72
C ALA A 438 1.62 49.63 11.95
N VAL A 439 0.97 48.81 12.77
CA VAL A 439 0.64 49.16 14.16
C VAL A 439 1.69 48.51 15.05
N VAL A 440 2.48 49.34 15.71
CA VAL A 440 3.62 48.92 16.55
C VAL A 440 3.12 48.66 17.96
N ASN A 441 3.47 47.53 18.57
CA ASN A 441 3.19 47.30 19.98
C ASN A 441 4.39 47.76 20.82
N VAL A 442 4.14 48.74 21.69
CA VAL A 442 5.13 49.26 22.63
C VAL A 442 4.96 48.54 23.95
N GLN A 443 6.05 48.03 24.52
CA GLN A 443 6.04 47.23 25.74
C GLN A 443 6.97 47.82 26.79
N VAL A 444 6.47 47.90 28.02
CA VAL A 444 7.27 48.09 29.23
C VAL A 444 7.05 46.92 30.19
N VAL A 445 8.12 46.35 30.72
CA VAL A 445 8.04 45.33 31.78
C VAL A 445 8.82 45.82 32.97
N ASP A 446 8.14 46.02 34.10
CA ASP A 446 8.77 46.53 35.33
C ASP A 446 7.95 46.10 36.55
N CYS A 447 8.53 45.29 37.44
CA CYS A 447 7.83 44.82 38.64
C CYS A 447 7.47 45.96 39.60
N ASP A 448 8.22 47.07 39.60
CA ASP A 448 7.98 48.19 40.52
C ASP A 448 6.77 49.03 40.11
N LEU A 449 6.29 48.86 38.88
CA LEU A 449 5.07 49.50 38.38
C LEU A 449 3.78 48.78 38.81
N ASN A 450 3.83 47.47 39.06
CA ASN A 450 2.68 46.70 39.58
C ASN A 450 2.61 46.89 41.10
N THR A 451 1.95 47.97 41.52
CA THR A 451 1.91 48.39 42.93
C THR A 451 0.70 47.85 43.70
N ASP A 452 -0.32 47.35 42.97
CA ASP A 452 -1.54 46.77 43.52
C ASP A 452 -1.96 45.56 42.69
N ASP A 453 -1.61 44.37 43.17
CA ASP A 453 -1.85 43.06 42.55
C ASP A 453 -3.32 42.78 42.14
N ASP A 454 -4.31 43.51 42.66
CA ASP A 454 -5.73 43.36 42.30
C ASP A 454 -6.22 44.41 41.28
N LYS A 455 -5.31 45.15 40.65
CA LYS A 455 -5.64 46.21 39.69
C LYS A 455 -4.76 46.15 38.45
N ILE A 456 -5.30 46.74 37.39
CA ILE A 456 -4.59 47.02 36.15
C ILE A 456 -4.02 48.43 36.27
N GLU A 457 -2.70 48.55 36.22
CA GLU A 457 -2.00 49.83 36.25
C GLU A 457 -1.69 50.40 34.85
N THR A 458 -1.18 51.63 34.82
CA THR A 458 -0.76 52.30 33.58
C THR A 458 0.57 53.04 33.77
N VAL A 459 1.35 53.15 32.70
CA VAL A 459 2.59 53.93 32.67
C VAL A 459 2.69 54.76 31.39
N ASP A 460 3.15 56.00 31.50
CA ASP A 460 3.36 56.87 30.35
C ASP A 460 4.80 56.73 29.83
N VAL A 461 4.94 56.53 28.52
CA VAL A 461 6.23 56.48 27.82
C VAL A 461 6.30 57.51 26.71
N HIS A 462 7.50 57.99 26.40
CA HIS A 462 7.71 58.92 25.30
C HIS A 462 8.12 58.16 24.04
N VAL A 463 7.42 58.40 22.92
CA VAL A 463 7.74 57.81 21.61
C VAL A 463 8.08 58.90 20.59
N MET A 464 9.09 58.65 19.76
CA MET A 464 9.57 59.59 18.73
C MET A 464 10.14 58.85 17.52
N SER A 465 10.32 59.55 16.39
CA SER A 465 11.01 59.05 15.19
C SER A 465 11.97 60.12 14.64
N ASP A 466 12.80 59.75 13.67
CA ASP A 466 13.64 60.73 12.94
C ASP A 466 12.80 61.77 12.16
N SER A 467 11.67 61.35 11.59
CA SER A 467 10.72 62.26 10.89
C SER A 467 9.81 63.04 11.83
N ASP A 468 9.66 62.62 13.09
CA ASP A 468 8.92 63.30 14.16
C ASP A 468 9.74 63.34 15.46
N PRO A 469 10.80 64.18 15.49
CA PRO A 469 11.74 64.21 16.61
C PRO A 469 11.17 64.84 17.89
N ALA A 470 9.99 65.48 17.80
CA ALA A 470 9.29 65.99 18.97
C ALA A 470 8.49 64.89 19.67
N GLY A 471 8.00 63.90 18.90
CA GLY A 471 7.27 62.75 19.43
C GLY A 471 6.04 63.14 20.25
N PHE A 472 5.55 62.18 21.04
CA PHE A 472 4.48 62.41 22.01
C PHE A 472 4.50 61.35 23.12
N MET A 473 3.68 61.54 24.16
CA MET A 473 3.48 60.55 25.21
C MET A 473 2.37 59.58 24.81
N ILE A 474 2.58 58.29 25.06
CA ILE A 474 1.53 57.27 25.03
C ILE A 474 1.41 56.62 26.40
N THR A 475 0.20 56.24 26.76
CA THR A 475 -0.09 55.52 28.00
C THR A 475 -0.16 54.03 27.68
N LEU A 476 0.74 53.26 28.29
CA LEU A 476 0.72 51.79 28.27
C LEU A 476 -0.20 51.30 29.40
N THR A 477 -0.98 50.26 29.12
CA THR A 477 -1.87 49.62 30.11
C THR A 477 -1.33 48.25 30.43
N GLU A 478 -1.36 47.88 31.70
CA GLU A 478 -1.00 46.54 32.14
C GLU A 478 -1.89 45.48 31.47
N THR A 479 -1.29 44.37 31.03
CA THR A 479 -1.97 43.33 30.24
C THR A 479 -2.96 42.49 31.05
N GLY A 480 -2.82 42.50 32.37
CA GLY A 480 -3.73 41.90 33.34
C GLY A 480 -3.28 42.24 34.77
N GLU A 481 -4.15 42.01 35.74
CA GLU A 481 -3.80 42.08 37.16
C GLU A 481 -2.53 41.21 37.41
N LEU A 482 -1.56 41.71 38.20
CA LEU A 482 -0.30 41.03 38.56
C LEU A 482 0.73 40.81 37.42
N THR A 483 0.50 41.30 36.21
CA THR A 483 1.37 40.95 35.08
C THR A 483 2.67 41.74 35.04
N ALA A 484 2.65 42.98 35.55
CA ALA A 484 3.74 43.95 35.43
C ALA A 484 4.25 44.16 33.98
N ASP A 485 3.43 43.77 32.99
CA ASP A 485 3.66 43.91 31.55
C ASP A 485 2.68 44.93 31.00
N PHE A 486 3.17 46.07 30.54
CA PHE A 486 2.40 47.22 30.08
C PHE A 486 2.54 47.38 28.57
N ARG A 487 1.41 47.45 27.86
CA ARG A 487 1.37 47.52 26.40
C ARG A 487 0.46 48.61 25.88
N ALA A 488 0.79 49.13 24.69
CA ALA A 488 -0.13 49.90 23.86
C ALA A 488 0.24 49.76 22.39
N ASP A 489 -0.77 49.92 21.55
CA ASP A 489 -0.63 49.98 20.10
C ASP A 489 -0.35 51.41 19.65
N LEU A 490 0.68 51.56 18.81
CA LEU A 490 1.15 52.80 18.21
C LEU A 490 1.04 52.68 16.68
N PRO A 491 0.01 53.24 16.06
CA PRO A 491 -0.09 53.30 14.61
C PRO A 491 1.06 54.13 14.02
N LEU A 492 1.67 53.65 12.94
CA LEU A 492 2.61 54.41 12.13
C LEU A 492 1.89 55.07 10.94
N SER A 493 2.43 56.19 10.46
CA SER A 493 1.91 56.85 9.25
C SER A 493 2.99 57.60 8.49
N THR A 494 2.90 57.59 7.16
CA THR A 494 3.74 58.42 6.28
C THR A 494 3.23 59.85 6.10
N THR A 495 2.08 60.18 6.72
CA THR A 495 1.51 61.53 6.69
C THR A 495 1.07 61.97 8.08
N PRO A 496 1.18 63.27 8.43
CA PRO A 496 0.81 63.75 9.76
C PRO A 496 -0.65 63.40 10.12
N THR A 497 -0.83 62.44 11.02
CA THR A 497 -2.13 61.88 11.41
C THR A 497 -2.25 61.92 12.92
N PRO A 498 -3.32 62.51 13.51
CA PRO A 498 -3.47 62.55 14.96
C PRO A 498 -3.47 61.14 15.58
N GLY A 499 -2.62 60.92 16.58
CA GLY A 499 -2.51 59.64 17.29
C GLY A 499 -1.63 58.58 16.62
N ALA A 500 -1.01 58.89 15.47
CA ALA A 500 -0.03 58.03 14.81
C ALA A 500 1.35 58.70 14.80
N LEU A 501 2.42 57.91 14.90
CA LEU A 501 3.79 58.41 14.79
C LEU A 501 4.14 58.60 13.31
N LEU A 502 4.56 59.81 12.93
CA LEU A 502 4.98 60.11 11.56
C LEU A 502 6.34 59.44 11.29
N VAL A 503 6.42 58.64 10.23
CA VAL A 503 7.62 57.88 9.85
C VAL A 503 7.85 57.91 8.33
N ALA A 504 9.09 57.67 7.92
CA ALA A 504 9.51 57.44 6.53
C ALA A 504 10.46 56.22 6.44
N HIS A 505 10.60 55.63 5.24
CA HIS A 505 11.57 54.54 5.01
C HIS A 505 12.98 55.01 5.39
N GLY A 506 13.65 54.23 6.24
CA GLY A 506 14.96 54.53 6.80
C GLY A 506 14.95 55.23 8.15
N ASP A 507 13.78 55.60 8.69
CA ASP A 507 13.68 56.20 10.04
C ASP A 507 13.99 55.17 11.14
N THR A 508 14.45 55.68 12.28
CA THR A 508 14.46 54.96 13.55
C THR A 508 13.37 55.48 14.47
N ILE A 509 12.53 54.59 15.01
CA ILE A 509 11.59 54.90 16.08
C ILE A 509 12.20 54.57 17.44
N THR A 510 11.90 55.39 18.45
CA THR A 510 12.46 55.27 19.80
C THR A 510 11.34 55.35 20.84
N VAL A 511 11.34 54.44 21.82
CA VAL A 511 10.54 54.53 23.05
C VAL A 511 11.48 54.80 24.23
N THR A 512 11.11 55.74 25.10
CA THR A 512 11.81 56.00 26.36
C THR A 512 10.85 55.86 27.53
N TYR A 513 11.18 54.95 28.43
CA TYR A 513 10.57 54.75 29.74
C TYR A 513 11.54 55.25 30.82
N ILE A 514 11.05 55.86 31.89
CA ILE A 514 11.88 56.22 33.04
C ILE A 514 11.56 55.25 34.18
N ASP A 515 12.49 54.35 34.44
CA ASP A 515 12.46 53.41 35.55
C ASP A 515 12.78 54.17 36.84
N ALA A 516 11.82 54.20 37.77
CA ALA A 516 11.91 55.01 38.98
C ALA A 516 12.93 54.46 40.00
N ASP A 517 13.10 53.15 40.07
CA ASP A 517 13.99 52.41 40.98
C ASP A 517 14.39 51.10 40.30
N ASP A 518 15.66 50.93 39.95
CA ASP A 518 16.08 49.74 39.19
C ASP A 518 16.26 48.48 40.07
N GLY A 519 15.94 48.55 41.37
CA GLY A 519 16.20 47.50 42.35
C GLY A 519 17.68 47.16 42.56
N MET A 520 18.60 47.88 41.91
CA MET A 520 20.05 47.80 42.08
C MET A 520 20.63 49.08 42.71
N GLY A 521 19.77 50.01 43.15
CA GLY A 521 20.12 51.25 43.84
C GLY A 521 20.28 52.47 42.90
N GLY A 522 19.97 52.33 41.62
CA GLY A 522 19.75 53.43 40.67
C GLY A 522 18.33 54.00 40.80
N THR A 523 18.16 55.28 40.46
CA THR A 523 16.83 55.94 40.48
C THR A 523 16.65 56.79 39.23
N ASN A 524 15.44 56.77 38.66
CA ASN A 524 15.07 57.48 37.42
C ASN A 524 16.00 57.15 36.24
N ILE A 525 16.27 55.86 36.02
CA ILE A 525 17.13 55.39 34.94
C ILE A 525 16.31 55.33 33.64
N PRO A 526 16.72 56.02 32.56
CA PRO A 526 16.01 55.90 31.29
C PRO A 526 16.26 54.54 30.64
N ARG A 527 15.18 53.83 30.32
CA ARG A 527 15.16 52.60 29.52
C ARG A 527 14.69 52.96 28.12
N VAL A 528 15.52 52.63 27.13
CA VAL A 528 15.30 53.03 25.73
C VAL A 528 15.17 51.79 24.85
N GLY A 529 14.08 51.75 24.07
CA GLY A 529 13.88 50.78 23.00
C GLY A 529 13.94 51.47 21.65
N MET A 530 14.52 50.81 20.65
CA MET A 530 14.65 51.35 19.28
C MET A 530 14.21 50.31 18.26
N ALA A 531 13.63 50.74 17.14
CA ALA A 531 13.32 49.90 15.98
C ALA A 531 13.45 50.72 14.68
N ALA A 532 13.72 50.06 13.55
CA ALA A 532 13.86 50.68 12.24
C ALA A 532 12.56 50.64 11.42
N ILE A 533 12.44 51.53 10.44
CA ILE A 533 11.29 51.63 9.53
C ILE A 533 11.72 51.30 8.10
N ASP A 534 10.97 50.41 7.45
CA ASP A 534 11.17 50.04 6.05
C ASP A 534 9.84 49.90 5.31
N CYS A 535 9.58 50.79 4.34
CA CYS A 535 8.35 50.77 3.55
C CYS A 535 8.42 49.96 2.23
N VAL A 536 9.55 49.37 1.85
CA VAL A 536 9.78 48.92 0.46
C VAL A 536 9.90 47.41 0.37
N ALA A 537 9.12 46.79 -0.52
CA ALA A 537 9.23 45.36 -0.80
C ALA A 537 10.53 44.98 -1.52
N PRO A 538 11.06 43.77 -1.26
CA PRO A 538 12.26 43.29 -1.92
C PRO A 538 12.05 43.11 -3.43
N VAL A 539 13.00 43.60 -4.21
CA VAL A 539 13.06 43.49 -5.67
C VAL A 539 13.78 42.20 -6.07
N ILE A 540 13.03 41.28 -6.67
CA ILE A 540 13.55 39.98 -7.15
C ILE A 540 14.09 40.09 -8.58
N SER A 541 15.30 39.58 -8.79
CA SER A 541 16.07 39.63 -10.05
C SER A 541 16.80 38.31 -10.33
N ASP A 542 17.36 38.17 -11.53
CA ASP A 542 18.22 37.05 -11.95
C ASP A 542 17.63 35.64 -11.73
N VAL A 543 16.33 35.47 -11.99
CA VAL A 543 15.64 34.17 -11.89
C VAL A 543 16.14 33.23 -12.99
N LEU A 544 16.75 32.11 -12.59
CA LEU A 544 17.33 31.09 -13.47
C LEU A 544 16.88 29.69 -13.06
N VAL A 545 16.70 28.81 -14.04
CA VAL A 545 16.49 27.37 -13.86
C VAL A 545 17.79 26.65 -14.23
N ALA A 546 18.26 25.75 -13.37
CA ALA A 546 19.45 24.92 -13.57
C ALA A 546 19.16 23.47 -13.15
N ASP A 547 20.06 22.56 -13.53
CA ASP A 547 20.06 21.14 -13.13
C ASP A 547 18.69 20.47 -13.27
N ILE A 548 18.08 20.59 -14.46
CA ILE A 548 16.77 20.00 -14.75
C ILE A 548 16.97 18.50 -15.01
N ASN A 549 16.57 17.70 -14.03
CA ASN A 549 16.56 16.24 -14.07
C ASN A 549 15.11 15.73 -14.18
N PRO A 550 14.89 14.43 -14.43
CA PRO A 550 13.53 13.91 -14.63
C PRO A 550 12.59 14.13 -13.45
N ARG A 551 13.12 14.25 -12.22
CA ARG A 551 12.32 14.41 -11.00
C ARG A 551 12.73 15.61 -10.15
N ASP A 552 13.62 16.46 -10.65
CA ASP A 552 14.06 17.64 -9.91
C ASP A 552 14.55 18.77 -10.82
N ALA A 553 14.55 19.99 -10.27
CA ALA A 553 15.15 21.16 -10.88
C ALA A 553 15.60 22.14 -9.79
N ARG A 554 16.61 22.96 -10.09
CA ARG A 554 17.08 24.01 -9.18
C ARG A 554 16.72 25.39 -9.71
N ILE A 555 16.10 26.21 -8.88
CA ILE A 555 15.78 27.61 -9.16
C ILE A 555 16.69 28.52 -8.34
N THR A 556 17.35 29.47 -9.01
CA THR A 556 18.20 30.47 -8.33
C THR A 556 17.76 31.88 -8.70
N PHE A 557 17.86 32.82 -7.75
CA PHE A 557 17.52 34.23 -7.96
C PHE A 557 18.17 35.12 -6.89
N THR A 558 18.06 36.44 -7.03
CA THR A 558 18.60 37.43 -6.08
C THR A 558 17.58 38.48 -5.69
N THR A 559 17.72 39.03 -4.49
CA THR A 559 16.99 40.21 -4.00
C THR A 559 17.96 41.38 -3.73
N ASN A 560 17.46 42.62 -3.81
CA ASN A 560 18.23 43.83 -3.51
C ASN A 560 18.56 44.01 -2.02
N GLU A 561 17.86 43.29 -1.16
CA GLU A 561 18.00 43.32 0.29
C GLU A 561 17.71 41.94 0.90
N PRO A 562 18.18 41.67 2.13
CA PRO A 562 17.90 40.41 2.79
C PRO A 562 16.39 40.16 2.90
N ALA A 563 15.90 39.10 2.26
CA ALA A 563 14.52 38.67 2.33
C ALA A 563 14.46 37.16 2.59
N THR A 564 13.36 36.65 3.15
CA THR A 564 13.00 35.24 2.98
C THR A 564 12.32 35.08 1.63
N ALA A 565 12.45 33.91 1.02
CA ALA A 565 11.86 33.70 -0.29
C ALA A 565 11.39 32.25 -0.50
N ARG A 566 10.44 32.09 -1.41
CA ARG A 566 9.92 30.80 -1.84
C ARG A 566 9.63 30.80 -3.34
N VAL A 567 9.62 29.61 -3.91
CA VAL A 567 9.18 29.34 -5.28
C VAL A 567 7.88 28.57 -5.20
N VAL A 568 6.80 29.11 -5.76
CA VAL A 568 5.54 28.39 -5.91
C VAL A 568 5.43 27.88 -7.34
N TYR A 569 5.10 26.60 -7.52
CA TYR A 569 5.16 25.91 -8.82
C TYR A 569 3.99 24.94 -9.03
N GLY A 570 3.70 24.61 -10.30
CA GLY A 570 2.63 23.70 -10.68
C GLY A 570 2.63 23.41 -12.18
N THR A 571 1.79 22.50 -12.65
CA THR A 571 1.70 22.13 -14.08
C THR A 571 0.85 23.10 -14.90
N VAL A 572 0.22 24.09 -14.25
CA VAL A 572 -0.59 25.14 -14.87
C VAL A 572 -0.17 26.50 -14.31
N CYS A 573 0.18 27.46 -15.19
CA CYS A 573 0.53 28.82 -14.76
C CYS A 573 -0.64 29.46 -14.00
N GLY A 574 -0.36 29.99 -12.80
CA GLY A 574 -1.34 30.60 -11.91
C GLY A 574 -2.10 29.62 -11.00
N THR A 575 -1.91 28.31 -11.17
CA THR A 575 -2.42 27.27 -10.27
C THR A 575 -1.24 26.46 -9.75
N PHE A 576 -0.66 26.96 -8.66
CA PHE A 576 0.51 26.35 -8.04
C PHE A 576 0.09 25.38 -6.95
N THR A 577 0.58 24.15 -7.04
CA THR A 577 0.30 23.05 -6.11
C THR A 577 1.52 22.69 -5.26
N GLY A 578 2.71 23.10 -5.69
CA GLY A 578 3.98 22.90 -4.98
C GLY A 578 4.58 24.21 -4.48
N VAL A 579 5.34 24.11 -3.40
CA VAL A 579 6.10 25.21 -2.81
C VAL A 579 7.49 24.72 -2.46
N ALA A 580 8.51 25.47 -2.83
CA ALA A 580 9.90 25.23 -2.44
C ALA A 580 10.46 26.47 -1.74
N ASN A 581 10.82 26.35 -0.46
CA ASN A 581 11.35 27.46 0.32
C ASN A 581 12.86 27.62 0.10
N THR A 582 13.37 28.83 0.29
CA THR A 582 14.81 29.10 0.31
C THR A 582 15.27 29.24 1.76
N PRO A 583 16.50 28.82 2.12
CA PRO A 583 16.97 28.92 3.49
C PRO A 583 17.14 30.37 3.97
N GLY A 584 16.60 30.68 5.15
CA GLY A 584 16.83 31.91 5.89
C GLY A 584 16.49 33.21 5.15
N THR A 585 16.90 34.33 5.73
CA THR A 585 16.87 35.64 5.07
C THR A 585 18.24 35.90 4.45
N GLN A 586 18.28 36.08 3.14
CA GLN A 586 19.51 36.28 2.37
C GLN A 586 19.23 37.12 1.12
N THR A 587 20.28 37.46 0.35
CA THR A 587 20.14 38.23 -0.91
C THR A 587 20.34 37.38 -2.15
N SER A 588 20.89 36.16 -2.00
CA SER A 588 21.06 35.18 -3.06
C SER A 588 20.34 33.92 -2.66
N HIS A 589 19.43 33.45 -3.49
CA HIS A 589 18.50 32.40 -3.16
C HIS A 589 18.68 31.19 -4.05
N THR A 590 18.46 30.03 -3.47
CA THR A 590 18.42 28.74 -4.17
C THR A 590 17.27 27.94 -3.60
N ALA A 591 16.35 27.53 -4.48
CA ALA A 591 15.25 26.63 -4.17
C ALA A 591 15.40 25.37 -5.02
N ASN A 592 15.45 24.20 -4.38
CA ASN A 592 15.46 22.92 -5.07
C ASN A 592 14.03 22.39 -5.14
N LEU A 593 13.54 22.16 -6.36
CA LEU A 593 12.24 21.55 -6.63
C LEU A 593 12.49 20.06 -6.84
N LEU A 594 12.17 19.22 -5.86
CA LEU A 594 12.33 17.76 -5.96
C LEU A 594 10.94 17.07 -6.05
N GLY A 595 10.89 15.81 -6.47
CA GLY A 595 9.64 15.04 -6.58
C GLY A 595 8.77 15.40 -7.78
N LEU A 596 9.37 16.00 -8.82
CA LEU A 596 8.66 16.37 -10.04
C LEU A 596 8.23 15.13 -10.83
N GLN A 597 7.10 15.25 -11.52
CA GLN A 597 6.69 14.26 -12.51
C GLN A 597 7.65 14.34 -13.70
N THR A 598 8.01 13.19 -14.26
CA THR A 598 8.83 13.10 -15.47
C THR A 598 8.04 13.58 -16.69
N ASN A 599 8.72 13.99 -17.76
CA ASN A 599 8.08 14.47 -19.00
C ASN A 599 7.00 15.54 -18.78
N THR A 600 7.19 16.40 -17.78
CA THR A 600 6.16 17.32 -17.32
C THR A 600 6.66 18.76 -17.39
N THR A 601 5.83 19.64 -17.96
CA THR A 601 6.11 21.08 -17.97
C THR A 601 5.61 21.71 -16.68
N TYR A 602 6.50 22.40 -15.97
CA TYR A 602 6.20 23.14 -14.76
C TYR A 602 6.24 24.65 -15.03
N PHE A 603 5.35 25.37 -14.36
CA PHE A 603 5.28 26.82 -14.29
C PHE A 603 5.52 27.26 -12.85
N PHE A 604 6.23 28.37 -12.65
CA PHE A 604 6.52 28.87 -11.33
C PHE A 604 6.59 30.40 -11.27
N ARG A 605 6.45 30.94 -10.05
CA ARG A 605 6.83 32.32 -9.70
C ARG A 605 7.65 32.32 -8.42
N VAL A 606 8.42 33.38 -8.23
CA VAL A 606 9.24 33.57 -7.04
C VAL A 606 8.59 34.65 -6.17
N GLU A 607 8.52 34.42 -4.87
CA GLU A 607 7.98 35.34 -3.87
C GLU A 607 9.05 35.59 -2.80
N ALA A 608 9.16 36.83 -2.32
CA ALA A 608 10.10 37.21 -1.28
C ALA A 608 9.47 38.21 -0.31
N THR A 609 9.81 38.09 0.98
CA THR A 609 9.30 38.93 2.05
C THR A 609 10.47 39.41 2.90
N ASP A 610 10.55 40.71 3.17
CA ASP A 610 11.61 41.27 4.03
C ASP A 610 11.28 41.16 5.53
N SER A 611 12.21 41.64 6.38
CA SER A 611 12.04 41.63 7.84
C SER A 611 10.96 42.59 8.38
N ALA A 612 10.55 43.59 7.59
CA ALA A 612 9.47 44.51 7.91
C ALA A 612 8.10 43.91 7.56
N GLY A 613 8.07 42.89 6.70
CA GLY A 613 6.87 42.21 6.22
C GLY A 613 6.38 42.74 4.87
N ASN A 614 7.19 43.50 4.13
CA ASN A 614 6.82 43.91 2.78
C ASN A 614 7.05 42.73 1.82
N GLU A 615 6.05 42.44 0.98
CA GLU A 615 6.07 41.31 0.04
C GLU A 615 6.32 41.76 -1.40
N GLY A 616 7.21 41.07 -2.09
CA GLY A 616 7.50 41.20 -3.52
C GLY A 616 7.40 39.86 -4.24
N PHE A 617 7.10 39.88 -5.55
CA PHE A 617 7.11 38.68 -6.37
C PHE A 617 7.65 38.95 -7.79
N ASN A 618 8.10 37.89 -8.46
CA ASN A 618 8.51 37.91 -9.85
C ASN A 618 7.92 36.70 -10.59
N ASP A 619 6.96 36.96 -11.47
CA ASP A 619 6.21 35.99 -12.26
C ASP A 619 6.50 36.11 -13.77
N ASN A 620 7.66 36.67 -14.12
CA ASN A 620 8.05 36.95 -15.49
C ASN A 620 7.07 37.89 -16.23
N SER A 621 6.56 38.92 -15.56
CA SER A 621 5.59 39.87 -16.15
C SER A 621 4.25 39.23 -16.54
N GLY A 622 3.76 38.31 -15.72
CA GLY A 622 2.42 37.70 -15.85
C GLY A 622 2.32 36.46 -16.74
N VAL A 623 3.44 35.92 -17.26
CA VAL A 623 3.44 34.67 -18.07
C VAL A 623 3.98 33.44 -17.31
N CYS A 624 4.37 33.60 -16.06
CA CYS A 624 5.13 32.63 -15.27
C CYS A 624 6.52 32.31 -15.86
N HIS A 625 7.43 31.87 -15.01
CA HIS A 625 8.63 31.16 -15.45
C HIS A 625 8.28 29.69 -15.73
N THR A 626 9.05 29.01 -16.57
CA THR A 626 8.75 27.61 -16.94
C THR A 626 10.00 26.78 -17.25
N PHE A 627 9.89 25.48 -17.02
CA PHE A 627 10.84 24.45 -17.43
C PHE A 627 10.12 23.11 -17.65
N ALA A 628 10.77 22.15 -18.32
CA ALA A 628 10.21 20.82 -18.53
C ALA A 628 11.18 19.73 -18.06
N THR A 629 10.70 18.80 -17.26
CA THR A 629 11.49 17.64 -16.83
C THR A 629 11.67 16.66 -17.99
N PRO A 630 12.86 16.03 -18.13
CA PRO A 630 13.06 14.92 -19.05
C PRO A 630 12.15 13.71 -18.75
N GLN A 631 11.89 12.88 -19.74
CA GLN A 631 11.23 11.57 -19.57
C GLN A 631 12.26 10.52 -19.11
N ILE A 632 11.89 9.64 -18.17
CA ILE A 632 12.65 8.42 -17.85
C ILE A 632 12.21 7.32 -18.82
N PRO A 633 13.14 6.60 -19.49
CA PRO A 633 12.78 5.47 -20.34
C PRO A 633 12.09 4.36 -19.56
N ASP A 634 11.03 3.79 -20.12
CA ASP A 634 10.48 2.52 -19.69
C ASP A 634 11.40 1.36 -20.15
N TYR A 635 11.71 0.47 -19.21
CA TYR A 635 12.59 -0.68 -19.47
C TYR A 635 11.80 -1.98 -19.66
N PHE A 636 10.47 -1.94 -19.59
CA PHE A 636 9.57 -3.09 -19.80
C PHE A 636 10.03 -4.31 -19.02
N THR A 637 10.33 -4.14 -17.74
CA THR A 637 10.93 -5.20 -16.91
C THR A 637 10.24 -5.30 -15.56
N GLU A 638 9.81 -6.51 -15.24
CA GLU A 638 9.11 -6.85 -14.01
C GLU A 638 9.78 -8.05 -13.31
N LEU A 639 9.99 -7.90 -12.00
CA LEU A 639 10.50 -8.95 -11.13
C LEU A 639 9.36 -9.43 -10.24
N PHE A 640 9.04 -10.72 -10.36
CA PHE A 640 8.02 -11.40 -9.60
C PHE A 640 8.64 -12.06 -8.36
N THR A 641 7.88 -12.10 -7.28
CA THR A 641 8.27 -12.72 -6.01
C THR A 641 7.08 -13.46 -5.41
N PRO A 642 7.29 -14.58 -4.69
CA PRO A 642 6.18 -15.38 -4.18
C PRO A 642 5.34 -14.63 -3.12
N THR A 643 5.92 -13.60 -2.52
CA THR A 643 5.28 -12.72 -1.53
C THR A 643 5.55 -11.26 -1.89
N GLY A 644 4.54 -10.57 -2.43
CA GLY A 644 4.60 -9.13 -2.71
C GLY A 644 4.16 -8.78 -4.14
N ASN A 645 4.72 -9.47 -5.13
CA ASN A 645 4.34 -9.33 -6.54
C ASN A 645 4.35 -10.72 -7.23
N PRO A 646 3.36 -11.59 -6.97
CA PRO A 646 3.33 -12.90 -7.59
C PRO A 646 3.15 -12.79 -9.09
N ASN A 647 3.70 -13.73 -9.85
CA ASN A 647 3.58 -13.76 -11.30
C ASN A 647 2.11 -13.80 -11.75
N ASP A 648 1.68 -12.76 -12.44
CA ASP A 648 0.31 -12.54 -12.89
C ASP A 648 0.15 -12.62 -14.43
N LEU A 649 1.20 -13.06 -15.13
CA LEU A 649 1.24 -13.07 -16.59
C LEU A 649 0.58 -14.31 -17.22
N ALA A 650 0.07 -15.26 -16.44
CA ALA A 650 -0.56 -16.45 -17.00
C ALA A 650 -1.73 -16.10 -17.93
N PHE A 651 -1.84 -16.83 -19.04
CA PHE A 651 -2.86 -16.62 -20.09
C PHE A 651 -2.88 -15.19 -20.66
N SER A 652 -1.71 -14.59 -20.85
CA SER A 652 -1.57 -13.24 -21.40
C SER A 652 -0.51 -13.13 -22.50
N THR A 653 -0.48 -11.99 -23.18
CA THR A 653 0.52 -11.63 -24.18
C THR A 653 0.87 -10.15 -24.08
N ILE A 654 2.15 -9.83 -24.13
CA ILE A 654 2.64 -8.47 -24.35
C ILE A 654 3.25 -8.34 -25.74
N THR A 655 2.92 -7.25 -26.43
CA THR A 655 3.52 -6.87 -27.72
C THR A 655 4.32 -5.59 -27.55
N LEU A 656 5.59 -5.64 -27.96
CA LEU A 656 6.57 -4.57 -27.86
C LEU A 656 7.00 -4.17 -29.28
N SER A 657 6.47 -3.06 -29.77
CA SER A 657 6.72 -2.56 -31.14
C SER A 657 7.81 -1.49 -31.13
N PRO A 658 8.84 -1.54 -31.98
CA PRO A 658 9.90 -0.54 -32.01
C PRO A 658 9.34 0.87 -32.20
N SER A 659 9.74 1.78 -31.32
CA SER A 659 9.31 3.17 -31.31
C SER A 659 10.50 4.11 -31.44
N ALA A 660 10.23 5.31 -31.97
CA ALA A 660 11.21 6.40 -31.96
C ALA A 660 11.18 7.19 -30.63
N SER A 661 10.37 6.77 -29.66
CA SER A 661 10.31 7.32 -28.30
C SER A 661 11.61 7.06 -27.53
N VAL A 662 11.75 7.69 -26.37
CA VAL A 662 12.88 7.43 -25.47
C VAL A 662 12.84 6.03 -24.83
N ASP A 663 11.66 5.40 -24.82
CA ASP A 663 11.45 4.04 -24.30
C ASP A 663 11.92 2.97 -25.31
N ALA A 664 12.16 3.37 -26.56
CA ALA A 664 12.56 2.52 -27.70
C ALA A 664 11.51 1.48 -28.17
N TYR A 665 10.48 1.19 -27.35
CA TYR A 665 9.34 0.37 -27.71
C TYR A 665 8.03 1.04 -27.27
N ASP A 666 6.95 0.80 -28.02
CA ASP A 666 5.58 1.00 -27.56
C ASP A 666 5.02 -0.37 -27.14
N ALA A 667 4.40 -0.44 -25.95
CA ALA A 667 3.90 -1.68 -25.37
C ALA A 667 2.38 -1.73 -25.37
N CYS A 668 1.82 -2.91 -25.60
CA CYS A 668 0.41 -3.20 -25.34
C CYS A 668 0.25 -4.62 -24.80
N PHE A 669 -0.81 -4.86 -24.03
CA PHE A 669 -1.05 -6.10 -23.31
C PHE A 669 -2.42 -6.71 -23.64
N GLU A 670 -2.49 -8.03 -23.70
CA GLU A 670 -3.68 -8.82 -23.96
C GLU A 670 -3.80 -9.94 -22.91
N ASP A 671 -4.98 -10.10 -22.33
CA ASP A 671 -5.29 -11.16 -21.37
C ASP A 671 -6.22 -12.22 -21.97
N SER A 672 -6.51 -13.27 -21.21
CA SER A 672 -7.47 -14.32 -21.58
C SER A 672 -7.14 -15.11 -22.85
N ILE A 673 -5.86 -15.24 -23.21
CA ILE A 673 -5.46 -16.07 -24.35
C ILE A 673 -5.59 -17.57 -24.02
N SER A 674 -6.04 -18.36 -25.00
CA SER A 674 -6.33 -19.79 -24.81
C SER A 674 -5.35 -20.74 -25.51
N ALA A 675 -4.44 -20.21 -26.34
CA ALA A 675 -3.44 -20.99 -27.06
C ALA A 675 -2.20 -20.14 -27.41
N LEU A 676 -1.06 -20.79 -27.67
CA LEU A 676 0.13 -20.11 -28.17
C LEU A 676 -0.16 -19.56 -29.59
N PRO A 677 0.24 -18.32 -29.93
CA PRO A 677 -0.02 -17.73 -31.24
C PRO A 677 0.56 -18.53 -32.41
N VAL A 678 1.68 -19.23 -32.17
CA VAL A 678 2.28 -20.15 -33.14
C VAL A 678 2.35 -21.55 -32.54
N ASP A 679 1.78 -22.52 -33.25
CA ASP A 679 1.90 -23.94 -32.89
C ASP A 679 3.39 -24.37 -32.90
N PRO A 680 3.95 -24.83 -31.76
CA PRO A 680 5.34 -25.27 -31.68
C PRO A 680 5.62 -26.58 -32.46
N THR A 681 4.58 -27.29 -32.90
CA THR A 681 4.71 -28.55 -33.63
C THR A 681 5.55 -28.40 -34.90
N GLY A 682 6.61 -29.21 -35.03
CA GLY A 682 7.55 -29.15 -36.16
C GLY A 682 8.70 -28.16 -35.99
N GLY A 683 8.81 -27.50 -34.83
CA GLY A 683 9.98 -26.72 -34.43
C GLY A 683 11.27 -27.55 -34.35
N THR A 684 12.41 -26.90 -34.48
CA THR A 684 13.72 -27.52 -34.26
C THR A 684 14.03 -27.57 -32.77
N ALA A 685 14.16 -28.77 -32.20
CA ALA A 685 14.49 -28.97 -30.80
C ALA A 685 15.87 -28.40 -30.44
N LEU A 686 15.96 -27.71 -29.30
CA LEU A 686 17.19 -27.09 -28.81
C LEU A 686 18.04 -28.09 -28.02
N SER A 687 19.36 -28.03 -28.21
CA SER A 687 20.33 -28.85 -27.47
C SER A 687 21.18 -27.95 -26.58
N PHE A 688 20.97 -28.06 -25.27
CA PHE A 688 21.58 -27.17 -24.28
C PHE A 688 22.94 -27.68 -23.78
N VAL A 689 23.90 -26.76 -23.68
CA VAL A 689 25.24 -27.03 -23.16
C VAL A 689 25.63 -26.01 -22.09
N ASN A 690 26.57 -26.37 -21.21
CA ASN A 690 27.24 -25.41 -20.34
C ASN A 690 28.39 -24.69 -21.07
N ALA A 691 29.07 -23.77 -20.38
CA ALA A 691 30.21 -23.02 -20.94
C ALA A 691 31.37 -23.90 -21.47
N SER A 692 31.48 -25.15 -21.03
CA SER A 692 32.50 -26.11 -21.51
C SER A 692 32.05 -26.91 -22.75
N GLY A 693 30.82 -26.72 -23.22
CA GLY A 693 30.23 -27.48 -24.33
C GLY A 693 29.67 -28.85 -23.92
N THR A 694 29.54 -29.12 -22.63
CA THR A 694 28.95 -30.37 -22.12
C THR A 694 27.43 -30.22 -22.04
N PRO A 695 26.62 -31.23 -22.44
CA PRO A 695 25.16 -31.16 -22.31
C PRO A 695 24.71 -30.77 -20.90
N ASN A 696 23.86 -29.76 -20.80
CA ASN A 696 23.30 -29.28 -19.54
C ASN A 696 21.87 -28.79 -19.79
N PHE A 697 20.86 -29.54 -19.35
CA PHE A 697 19.45 -29.18 -19.51
C PHE A 697 18.86 -28.53 -18.25
N LEU A 698 19.70 -28.24 -17.24
CA LEU A 698 19.30 -27.48 -16.06
C LEU A 698 19.69 -26.01 -16.23
N ASP A 699 20.99 -25.73 -16.34
CA ASP A 699 21.55 -24.36 -16.40
C ASP A 699 22.32 -24.12 -17.70
N GLY A 700 21.76 -24.57 -18.82
CA GLY A 700 22.44 -24.56 -20.10
C GLY A 700 21.95 -23.48 -21.05
N PHE A 701 22.66 -23.34 -22.16
CA PHE A 701 22.23 -22.52 -23.27
C PHE A 701 22.40 -23.27 -24.60
N ALA A 702 21.59 -22.92 -25.59
CA ALA A 702 21.68 -23.42 -26.97
C ALA A 702 21.91 -22.24 -27.93
N LEU A 703 22.95 -22.33 -28.77
CA LEU A 703 23.21 -21.35 -29.82
C LEU A 703 22.31 -21.62 -31.03
N VAL A 704 21.53 -20.61 -31.43
CA VAL A 704 20.75 -20.62 -32.67
C VAL A 704 21.44 -19.72 -33.69
N ASN A 705 21.80 -20.29 -34.85
CA ASN A 705 22.31 -19.52 -35.99
C ASN A 705 21.18 -19.35 -37.00
N LEU A 706 20.88 -18.11 -37.37
CA LEU A 706 19.84 -17.82 -38.35
C LEU A 706 20.34 -18.08 -39.78
N PRO A 707 19.43 -18.40 -40.72
CA PRO A 707 19.79 -18.52 -42.13
C PRO A 707 20.42 -17.24 -42.67
N THR A 708 21.29 -17.37 -43.67
CA THR A 708 21.96 -16.21 -44.28
C THR A 708 20.94 -15.18 -44.78
N GLY A 709 21.07 -13.94 -44.30
CA GLY A 709 20.20 -12.81 -44.66
C GLY A 709 18.95 -12.67 -43.79
N VAL A 710 18.81 -13.48 -42.73
CA VAL A 710 17.77 -13.36 -41.70
C VAL A 710 18.41 -12.81 -40.43
N GLU A 711 17.84 -11.72 -39.90
CA GLU A 711 18.29 -11.07 -38.66
C GLU A 711 17.07 -10.75 -37.78
N VAL A 712 17.28 -10.76 -36.47
CA VAL A 712 16.32 -10.26 -35.47
C VAL A 712 16.90 -9.02 -34.80
N SER A 713 16.06 -8.14 -34.24
CA SER A 713 16.51 -6.88 -33.65
C SER A 713 16.06 -6.76 -32.19
N LEU A 714 16.94 -6.22 -31.34
CA LEU A 714 16.64 -5.82 -29.97
C LEU A 714 17.28 -4.44 -29.71
N TYR A 715 16.49 -3.46 -29.27
CA TYR A 715 16.88 -2.05 -29.13
C TYR A 715 17.58 -1.48 -30.39
N GLY A 716 17.07 -1.84 -31.57
CA GLY A 716 17.59 -1.39 -32.87
C GLY A 716 18.92 -2.03 -33.29
N VAL A 717 19.45 -2.98 -32.53
CA VAL A 717 20.66 -3.73 -32.87
C VAL A 717 20.26 -5.05 -33.53
N SER A 718 20.77 -5.30 -34.73
CA SER A 718 20.51 -6.53 -35.50
C SER A 718 21.45 -7.66 -35.11
N TYR A 719 20.90 -8.88 -35.02
CA TYR A 719 21.62 -10.10 -34.66
C TYR A 719 21.28 -11.23 -35.64
N ASP A 720 22.31 -11.93 -36.13
CA ASP A 720 22.22 -13.11 -37.00
C ASP A 720 22.24 -14.43 -36.21
N ARG A 721 22.37 -14.35 -34.88
CA ARG A 721 22.40 -15.46 -33.94
C ARG A 721 22.01 -15.00 -32.54
N PHE A 722 21.57 -15.93 -31.72
CA PHE A 722 21.28 -15.70 -30.30
C PHE A 722 21.41 -17.00 -29.51
N TRP A 723 21.38 -16.89 -28.18
CA TRP A 723 21.46 -18.01 -27.26
C TRP A 723 20.17 -18.12 -26.46
N VAL A 724 19.54 -19.30 -26.52
CA VAL A 724 18.36 -19.64 -25.73
C VAL A 724 18.82 -20.32 -24.45
N GLY A 725 18.41 -19.80 -23.29
CA GLY A 725 18.67 -20.39 -21.98
C GLY A 725 17.60 -21.41 -21.60
N THR A 726 17.99 -22.43 -20.82
CA THR A 726 17.04 -23.35 -20.17
C THR A 726 16.08 -22.58 -19.26
N ASN A 727 16.61 -21.59 -18.56
CA ASN A 727 15.98 -20.70 -17.58
C ASN A 727 15.15 -19.57 -18.20
N GLY A 728 14.42 -19.85 -19.30
CA GLY A 728 13.36 -18.99 -19.86
C GLY A 728 13.77 -17.61 -20.39
N TYR A 729 15.01 -17.46 -20.86
CA TYR A 729 15.51 -16.22 -21.49
C TYR A 729 16.23 -16.45 -22.82
N ILE A 730 16.40 -15.37 -23.59
CA ILE A 730 17.21 -15.28 -24.81
C ILE A 730 18.28 -14.20 -24.60
N THR A 731 19.52 -14.47 -24.96
CA THR A 731 20.65 -13.53 -24.87
C THR A 731 21.34 -13.38 -26.24
N PHE A 732 21.90 -12.20 -26.51
CA PHE A 732 22.38 -11.88 -27.86
C PHE A 732 23.89 -11.76 -28.02
N ASN A 733 24.64 -11.66 -26.91
CA ASN A 733 26.10 -11.52 -26.95
C ASN A 733 26.86 -12.83 -26.64
N SER A 734 26.35 -13.60 -25.68
CA SER A 734 26.97 -14.84 -25.22
C SER A 734 25.97 -15.71 -24.49
N GLY A 735 26.19 -17.03 -24.49
CA GLY A 735 25.43 -17.95 -23.65
C GLY A 735 25.59 -17.64 -22.16
N ASN A 736 24.53 -17.88 -21.40
CA ASN A 736 24.47 -17.65 -19.96
C ASN A 736 24.00 -18.94 -19.26
N THR A 737 24.48 -19.15 -18.03
CA THR A 737 24.14 -20.32 -17.19
C THR A 737 23.62 -19.89 -15.83
N THR A 738 23.18 -18.64 -15.71
CA THR A 738 22.62 -18.12 -14.46
C THR A 738 21.21 -18.69 -14.30
N PHE A 739 20.88 -19.12 -13.08
CA PHE A 739 19.58 -19.65 -12.71
C PHE A 739 18.79 -18.69 -11.82
N THR A 740 19.46 -17.97 -10.92
CA THR A 740 18.81 -16.95 -10.08
C THR A 740 18.50 -15.68 -10.86
N GLU A 741 17.22 -15.38 -10.96
CA GLU A 741 16.62 -14.14 -11.40
C GLU A 741 17.05 -12.96 -10.51
N SER A 742 17.47 -11.88 -11.15
CA SER A 742 17.68 -10.59 -10.49
C SER A 742 17.82 -9.51 -11.56
N LEU A 743 17.47 -8.27 -11.22
CA LEU A 743 17.67 -7.12 -12.09
C LEU A 743 19.14 -7.00 -12.52
N ALA A 744 20.08 -7.25 -11.62
CA ALA A 744 21.52 -7.22 -11.92
C ALA A 744 21.91 -8.25 -13.00
N ASN A 745 21.36 -9.47 -12.92
CA ASN A 745 21.62 -10.52 -13.91
C ASN A 745 20.88 -10.26 -15.23
N HIS A 746 19.68 -9.70 -15.18
CA HIS A 746 18.92 -9.33 -16.37
C HIS A 746 19.62 -8.21 -17.16
N PHE A 747 19.98 -7.11 -16.49
CA PHE A 747 20.52 -5.91 -17.14
C PHE A 747 22.01 -5.97 -17.52
N ASN A 748 22.75 -7.02 -17.15
CA ASN A 748 24.19 -7.08 -17.42
C ASN A 748 24.54 -7.36 -18.89
N GLN A 749 23.58 -7.73 -19.74
CA GLN A 749 23.77 -7.97 -21.17
C GLN A 749 22.44 -7.86 -21.94
N PRO A 750 22.47 -7.69 -23.27
CA PRO A 750 21.24 -7.67 -24.06
C PRO A 750 20.47 -8.98 -23.94
N ARG A 751 19.21 -8.89 -23.51
CA ARG A 751 18.41 -10.04 -23.10
C ARG A 751 16.92 -9.81 -23.35
N ILE A 752 16.21 -10.87 -23.73
CA ILE A 752 14.75 -10.98 -23.61
C ILE A 752 14.49 -12.06 -22.55
N SER A 753 13.85 -11.70 -21.44
CA SER A 753 13.41 -12.63 -20.41
C SER A 753 11.91 -12.84 -20.57
N ALA A 754 11.47 -14.06 -20.84
CA ALA A 754 10.04 -14.38 -20.86
C ALA A 754 9.60 -14.91 -19.50
N LEU A 755 10.40 -15.79 -18.91
CA LEU A 755 10.27 -16.23 -17.52
C LEU A 755 11.66 -16.61 -17.05
N PHE A 756 12.46 -15.61 -16.69
CA PHE A 756 13.79 -15.88 -16.14
C PHE A 756 13.65 -16.37 -14.70
N ASP A 757 13.88 -17.66 -14.53
CA ASP A 757 13.77 -18.41 -13.28
C ASP A 757 14.57 -19.73 -13.40
N ASP A 758 14.72 -20.49 -12.32
CA ASP A 758 15.46 -21.77 -12.26
C ASP A 758 14.63 -22.91 -12.87
N LEU A 759 14.61 -23.04 -14.20
CA LEU A 759 13.81 -24.02 -14.94
C LEU A 759 14.57 -25.31 -15.27
N ASP A 760 13.88 -26.46 -15.26
CA ASP A 760 14.50 -27.79 -15.42
C ASP A 760 13.96 -28.59 -16.61
N LEU A 761 14.72 -28.63 -17.71
CA LEU A 761 14.39 -29.43 -18.90
C LEU A 761 14.90 -30.89 -18.83
N ARG A 762 15.38 -31.39 -17.69
CA ARG A 762 15.88 -32.77 -17.57
C ARG A 762 14.76 -33.81 -17.40
N THR A 763 13.59 -33.39 -16.93
CA THR A 763 12.50 -34.27 -16.52
C THR A 763 11.39 -34.32 -17.57
N THR A 764 10.71 -33.18 -17.78
CA THR A 764 9.58 -32.99 -18.68
C THR A 764 9.67 -31.65 -19.41
N GLY A 765 8.85 -31.49 -20.43
CA GLY A 765 8.83 -30.28 -21.25
C GLY A 765 9.88 -30.27 -22.35
N GLU A 766 9.74 -29.31 -23.25
CA GLU A 766 10.68 -29.13 -24.37
C GLU A 766 10.86 -27.65 -24.69
N ALA A 767 12.03 -27.33 -25.23
CA ALA A 767 12.30 -26.03 -25.82
C ALA A 767 12.70 -26.20 -27.29
N SER A 768 12.06 -25.44 -28.16
CA SER A 768 12.27 -25.50 -29.60
C SER A 768 12.24 -24.11 -30.23
N TYR A 769 12.74 -24.00 -31.47
CA TYR A 769 12.62 -22.78 -32.25
C TYR A 769 12.13 -23.04 -33.67
N LEU A 770 11.45 -22.05 -34.25
CA LEU A 770 10.95 -22.08 -35.62
C LEU A 770 11.32 -20.77 -36.32
N VAL A 771 11.79 -20.87 -37.57
CA VAL A 771 12.05 -19.71 -38.43
C VAL A 771 10.92 -19.62 -39.45
N LEU A 772 10.12 -18.56 -39.36
CA LEU A 772 9.02 -18.26 -40.28
C LEU A 772 9.46 -17.22 -41.33
N SER A 773 8.56 -16.84 -42.22
CA SER A 773 8.85 -15.88 -43.29
C SER A 773 9.11 -14.45 -42.79
N ASP A 774 8.63 -14.11 -41.61
CA ASP A 774 8.57 -12.76 -41.05
C ASP A 774 9.04 -12.67 -39.58
N ARG A 775 9.29 -13.80 -38.91
CA ARG A 775 9.73 -13.86 -37.51
C ARG A 775 10.50 -15.14 -37.17
N VAL A 776 11.19 -15.12 -36.05
CA VAL A 776 11.72 -16.31 -35.37
C VAL A 776 10.97 -16.50 -34.06
N VAL A 777 10.57 -17.73 -33.78
CA VAL A 777 9.79 -18.09 -32.60
C VAL A 777 10.59 -19.06 -31.75
N VAL A 778 10.65 -18.81 -30.44
CA VAL A 778 11.23 -19.72 -29.44
C VAL A 778 10.13 -20.09 -28.46
N SER A 779 9.94 -21.38 -28.22
CA SER A 779 8.88 -21.91 -27.35
C SER A 779 9.47 -22.77 -26.25
N TRP A 780 8.97 -22.57 -25.03
CA TRP A 780 9.13 -23.44 -23.88
C TRP A 780 7.75 -24.02 -23.59
N VAL A 781 7.61 -25.35 -23.66
CA VAL A 781 6.33 -26.04 -23.51
C VAL A 781 6.43 -27.03 -22.37
N ASN A 782 5.54 -26.88 -21.39
CA ASN A 782 5.45 -27.72 -20.19
C ASN A 782 6.78 -27.85 -19.41
N VAL A 783 7.51 -26.74 -19.29
CA VAL A 783 8.83 -26.72 -18.63
C VAL A 783 8.63 -26.54 -17.12
N PRO A 784 9.06 -27.50 -16.29
CA PRO A 784 8.94 -27.38 -14.84
C PRO A 784 10.02 -26.47 -14.28
N GLU A 785 9.76 -25.96 -13.07
CA GLU A 785 10.75 -25.27 -12.24
C GLU A 785 11.59 -26.30 -11.45
N PHE A 786 12.85 -25.97 -11.17
CA PHE A 786 13.79 -26.82 -10.47
C PHE A 786 13.33 -27.07 -9.03
N ALA A 787 13.39 -28.34 -8.60
CA ALA A 787 12.93 -28.79 -7.29
C ALA A 787 11.42 -28.62 -6.99
N ALA A 788 10.62 -28.12 -7.93
CA ALA A 788 9.16 -28.02 -7.83
C ALA A 788 8.47 -29.02 -8.79
N ALA A 789 8.58 -30.32 -8.48
CA ALA A 789 8.03 -31.38 -9.31
C ALA A 789 6.51 -31.25 -9.50
N GLY A 790 6.04 -31.25 -10.76
CA GLY A 790 4.62 -31.11 -11.11
C GLY A 790 4.21 -29.69 -11.55
N THR A 791 5.12 -28.72 -11.46
CA THR A 791 4.95 -27.40 -12.10
C THR A 791 5.07 -27.52 -13.62
N SER A 792 4.36 -26.65 -14.33
CA SER A 792 4.38 -26.57 -15.79
C SER A 792 4.34 -25.10 -16.20
N ASN A 793 5.35 -24.66 -16.94
CA ASN A 793 5.42 -23.32 -17.52
C ASN A 793 5.44 -23.45 -19.04
N THR A 794 4.47 -22.81 -19.69
CA THR A 794 4.37 -22.76 -21.16
C THR A 794 4.33 -21.31 -21.64
N PHE A 795 5.34 -20.92 -22.41
CA PHE A 795 5.47 -19.56 -22.92
C PHE A 795 6.26 -19.53 -24.24
N GLN A 796 6.10 -18.44 -24.99
CA GLN A 796 6.65 -18.27 -26.33
C GLN A 796 7.15 -16.84 -26.53
N VAL A 797 8.33 -16.71 -27.15
CA VAL A 797 8.89 -15.43 -27.60
C VAL A 797 8.92 -15.41 -29.12
N GLN A 798 8.28 -14.43 -29.71
CA GLN A 798 8.32 -14.16 -31.14
C GLN A 798 9.16 -12.90 -31.39
N MET A 799 10.21 -13.03 -32.20
CA MET A 799 11.07 -11.94 -32.63
C MET A 799 10.83 -11.69 -34.12
N HIS A 800 10.04 -10.67 -34.44
CA HIS A 800 9.75 -10.28 -35.83
C HIS A 800 10.94 -9.57 -36.46
N PHE A 801 11.09 -9.71 -37.78
CA PHE A 801 12.20 -9.12 -38.52
C PHE A 801 12.13 -7.59 -38.63
N ASP A 802 10.98 -6.99 -38.34
CA ASP A 802 10.82 -5.54 -38.19
C ASP A 802 11.26 -5.03 -36.80
N GLY A 803 11.61 -5.93 -35.87
CA GLY A 803 12.03 -5.63 -34.51
C GLY A 803 10.92 -5.75 -33.46
N THR A 804 9.69 -6.06 -33.85
CA THR A 804 8.58 -6.33 -32.92
C THR A 804 8.86 -7.59 -32.11
N ILE A 805 8.67 -7.51 -30.79
CA ILE A 805 8.82 -8.62 -29.87
C ILE A 805 7.46 -8.93 -29.26
N VAL A 806 7.02 -10.18 -29.35
CA VAL A 806 5.79 -10.64 -28.71
C VAL A 806 6.17 -11.72 -27.70
N ILE A 807 5.77 -11.56 -26.45
CA ILE A 807 5.93 -12.57 -25.41
C ILE A 807 4.55 -13.03 -24.98
N THR A 808 4.33 -14.34 -25.03
CA THR A 808 3.04 -14.96 -24.77
C THR A 808 3.22 -16.01 -23.68
N TRP A 809 2.35 -15.98 -22.68
CA TRP A 809 2.33 -16.91 -21.56
C TRP A 809 0.97 -17.63 -21.51
N LEU A 810 0.99 -18.96 -21.43
CA LEU A 810 -0.21 -19.76 -21.15
C LEU A 810 -0.23 -20.12 -19.67
N GLU A 811 -0.25 -21.41 -19.36
CA GLU A 811 -0.14 -21.89 -17.99
C GLU A 811 1.27 -21.60 -17.47
N LEU A 812 1.33 -20.80 -16.41
CA LEU A 812 2.53 -20.55 -15.61
C LEU A 812 2.27 -21.07 -14.21
N SER A 813 3.16 -21.94 -13.73
CA SER A 813 3.15 -22.45 -12.35
C SER A 813 4.16 -21.72 -11.46
N ALA A 814 5.17 -21.08 -12.05
CA ALA A 814 6.14 -20.26 -11.33
C ALA A 814 5.45 -19.02 -10.76
N ASN A 815 5.57 -18.80 -9.44
CA ASN A 815 4.98 -17.65 -8.75
C ASN A 815 5.96 -16.48 -8.63
N ASP A 816 7.23 -16.72 -8.95
CA ASP A 816 8.33 -15.77 -9.05
C ASP A 816 8.99 -15.86 -10.43
N GLY A 817 10.12 -15.17 -10.59
CA GLY A 817 10.83 -15.05 -11.86
C GLY A 817 10.89 -13.61 -12.36
N LEU A 818 11.39 -13.41 -13.59
CA LEU A 818 11.50 -12.08 -14.19
C LEU A 818 11.10 -12.13 -15.67
N ALA A 819 10.27 -11.17 -16.08
CA ALA A 819 9.94 -10.92 -17.49
C ALA A 819 10.43 -9.53 -17.91
N GLY A 820 10.92 -9.39 -19.14
CA GLY A 820 11.24 -8.08 -19.70
C GLY A 820 12.37 -8.01 -20.72
N LEU A 821 12.76 -6.78 -21.07
CA LEU A 821 13.80 -6.47 -22.04
C LEU A 821 15.02 -5.80 -21.42
N SER A 822 16.21 -6.15 -21.93
CA SER A 822 17.45 -5.46 -21.60
C SER A 822 18.26 -5.11 -22.84
N ALA A 823 18.73 -3.87 -22.91
CA ALA A 823 19.75 -3.43 -23.87
C ALA A 823 21.17 -3.85 -23.46
N GLY A 824 21.35 -4.33 -22.22
CA GLY A 824 22.66 -4.51 -21.58
C GLY A 824 23.29 -3.19 -21.12
N GLY A 825 24.02 -3.21 -20.00
CA GLY A 825 24.70 -2.02 -19.46
C GLY A 825 24.75 -1.93 -17.93
N GLY A 826 24.11 -2.87 -17.23
CA GLY A 826 23.89 -2.80 -15.79
C GLY A 826 22.53 -2.18 -15.47
N VAL A 827 22.09 -2.30 -14.21
CA VAL A 827 20.79 -1.74 -13.78
C VAL A 827 20.84 -0.21 -13.94
N PRO A 828 19.91 0.40 -14.69
CA PRO A 828 19.84 1.85 -14.82
C PRO A 828 19.73 2.53 -13.44
N VAL A 829 20.42 3.67 -13.27
CA VAL A 829 20.40 4.43 -12.00
C VAL A 829 19.00 4.88 -11.59
N ASP A 830 18.15 5.13 -12.57
CA ASP A 830 16.75 5.55 -12.40
C ASP A 830 15.76 4.43 -12.80
N PHE A 831 16.17 3.16 -12.70
CA PHE A 831 15.31 2.02 -13.02
C PHE A 831 14.06 2.03 -12.13
N PHE A 832 12.90 1.95 -12.78
CA PHE A 832 11.62 1.69 -12.14
C PHE A 832 11.04 0.42 -12.76
N MET A 833 10.53 -0.47 -11.91
CA MET A 833 9.94 -1.73 -12.35
C MET A 833 8.62 -1.44 -13.07
N SER A 834 8.46 -2.01 -14.25
CA SER A 834 7.21 -1.97 -14.98
C SER A 834 6.24 -2.99 -14.40
N ASP A 835 4.95 -2.67 -14.38
CA ASP A 835 3.89 -3.66 -14.21
C ASP A 835 3.42 -4.02 -15.62
N LEU A 836 3.82 -5.20 -16.11
CA LEU A 836 3.59 -5.63 -17.48
C LEU A 836 2.11 -5.93 -17.76
N SER A 837 1.32 -6.29 -16.75
CA SER A 837 -0.11 -6.56 -16.92
C SER A 837 -0.96 -5.29 -16.95
N SER A 838 -0.40 -4.15 -16.53
CA SER A 838 -1.08 -2.85 -16.53
C SER A 838 -1.10 -2.09 -17.86
N TYR A 839 -0.34 -2.53 -18.88
CA TYR A 839 -0.29 -1.81 -20.17
C TYR A 839 -1.63 -1.86 -20.90
N SER A 840 -1.90 -0.84 -21.72
CA SER A 840 -3.15 -0.73 -22.47
C SER A 840 -3.33 -1.84 -23.51
N ALA A 841 -4.58 -2.16 -23.82
CA ALA A 841 -4.94 -3.17 -24.81
C ALA A 841 -4.36 -2.90 -26.22
N CYS A 842 -4.03 -3.96 -26.95
CA CYS A 842 -3.51 -3.92 -28.32
C CYS A 842 -4.61 -3.59 -29.36
N GLY A 843 -5.00 -2.32 -29.50
CA GLY A 843 -5.84 -1.83 -30.60
C GLY A 843 -7.30 -2.35 -30.62
N PRO A 844 -8.07 -2.05 -31.70
CA PRO A 844 -9.45 -2.49 -31.89
C PRO A 844 -9.56 -4.02 -32.07
N ARG A 845 -10.59 -4.66 -31.53
CA ARG A 845 -10.75 -6.13 -31.52
C ARG A 845 -12.11 -6.57 -32.05
N PRO A 846 -12.22 -7.77 -32.68
CA PRO A 846 -13.52 -8.35 -32.95
C PRO A 846 -14.27 -8.65 -31.65
N PRO A 847 -15.60 -8.55 -31.65
CA PRO A 847 -16.43 -8.88 -30.48
C PRO A 847 -16.28 -10.36 -30.10
N ILE A 848 -16.64 -10.69 -28.86
CA ILE A 848 -16.68 -12.06 -28.34
C ILE A 848 -18.14 -12.41 -28.05
N ALA A 849 -18.69 -13.40 -28.76
CA ALA A 849 -20.01 -13.94 -28.49
C ALA A 849 -19.95 -14.94 -27.33
N GLN A 850 -20.87 -14.79 -26.38
CA GLN A 850 -20.92 -15.62 -25.18
C GLN A 850 -21.88 -16.80 -25.37
N ASN A 851 -21.54 -17.94 -24.77
CA ASN A 851 -22.47 -19.03 -24.64
C ASN A 851 -23.50 -18.68 -23.55
N SER A 852 -24.75 -19.06 -23.75
CA SER A 852 -25.80 -18.90 -22.75
C SER A 852 -26.60 -20.18 -22.57
N PHE A 853 -27.28 -20.29 -21.42
CA PHE A 853 -28.13 -21.42 -21.09
C PHE A 853 -29.48 -20.91 -20.59
N GLU A 854 -30.57 -21.42 -21.14
CA GLU A 854 -31.94 -21.02 -20.82
C GLU A 854 -32.80 -22.23 -20.41
N THR A 855 -33.56 -22.10 -19.33
CA THR A 855 -34.64 -23.04 -18.98
C THR A 855 -35.96 -22.48 -19.48
N ILE A 856 -36.69 -23.26 -20.27
CA ILE A 856 -37.90 -22.82 -20.96
C ILE A 856 -39.06 -23.69 -20.50
N ASP A 857 -40.11 -23.06 -19.97
CA ASP A 857 -41.32 -23.76 -19.58
C ASP A 857 -41.98 -24.46 -20.78
N LEU A 858 -42.62 -25.60 -20.51
CA LEU A 858 -43.30 -26.39 -21.54
C LEU A 858 -44.28 -25.52 -22.32
N ASN A 859 -44.28 -25.65 -23.65
CA ASN A 859 -45.17 -24.95 -24.59
C ASN A 859 -45.13 -23.41 -24.51
N THR A 860 -44.16 -22.81 -23.82
CA THR A 860 -44.09 -21.37 -23.60
C THR A 860 -43.08 -20.71 -24.53
N PRO A 861 -43.49 -19.79 -25.43
CA PRO A 861 -42.56 -18.98 -26.19
C PRO A 861 -41.74 -18.08 -25.26
N THR A 862 -40.42 -18.09 -25.42
CA THR A 862 -39.48 -17.36 -24.56
C THR A 862 -38.59 -16.45 -25.39
N LEU A 863 -38.47 -15.20 -24.97
CA LEU A 863 -37.56 -14.22 -25.53
C LEU A 863 -36.17 -14.44 -24.94
N ILE A 864 -35.17 -14.59 -25.81
CA ILE A 864 -33.79 -14.89 -25.42
C ILE A 864 -32.89 -13.76 -25.90
N THR A 865 -32.14 -13.17 -24.99
CA THR A 865 -31.14 -12.14 -25.28
C THR A 865 -29.80 -12.79 -25.61
N LEU A 866 -29.23 -12.45 -26.77
CA LEU A 866 -27.92 -12.87 -27.24
C LEU A 866 -26.85 -11.96 -26.62
N GLN A 867 -25.83 -12.54 -26.00
CA GLN A 867 -24.80 -11.77 -25.30
C GLN A 867 -23.48 -11.79 -26.06
N ALA A 868 -22.90 -10.62 -26.24
CA ALA A 868 -21.55 -10.45 -26.74
C ALA A 868 -20.87 -9.24 -26.08
N THR A 869 -19.56 -9.33 -25.91
CA THR A 869 -18.71 -8.26 -25.39
C THR A 869 -17.83 -7.71 -26.50
N ASP A 870 -17.61 -6.40 -26.50
CA ASP A 870 -16.88 -5.67 -27.53
C ASP A 870 -16.07 -4.56 -26.89
N ASP A 871 -14.93 -4.20 -27.48
CA ASP A 871 -14.07 -3.14 -26.94
C ASP A 871 -14.52 -1.73 -27.34
N GLY A 872 -15.63 -1.62 -28.09
CA GLY A 872 -16.23 -0.36 -28.53
C GLY A 872 -15.51 0.27 -29.72
N LEU A 873 -14.51 -0.39 -30.29
CA LEU A 873 -13.77 0.00 -31.49
C LEU A 873 -14.08 -1.00 -32.63
N PRO A 874 -13.97 -0.63 -33.92
CA PRO A 874 -13.58 0.68 -34.44
C PRO A 874 -14.70 1.74 -34.38
N LYS A 875 -15.83 1.49 -33.71
CA LYS A 875 -17.04 2.32 -33.84
C LYS A 875 -17.72 2.66 -32.51
N ASP A 876 -17.57 3.89 -32.05
CA ASP A 876 -18.28 4.42 -30.87
C ASP A 876 -19.51 5.29 -31.23
N PRO A 877 -20.71 5.07 -30.62
CA PRO A 877 -21.07 3.99 -29.70
C PRO A 877 -21.82 2.83 -30.36
N GLY A 878 -21.28 1.62 -30.21
CA GLY A 878 -21.94 0.58 -29.41
C GLY A 878 -23.13 -0.15 -30.03
N VAL A 879 -23.15 -0.38 -31.34
CA VAL A 879 -24.23 -1.15 -31.96
C VAL A 879 -23.67 -2.40 -32.62
N LEU A 880 -23.61 -3.48 -31.85
CA LEU A 880 -23.31 -4.81 -32.35
C LEU A 880 -24.43 -5.30 -33.26
N THR A 881 -24.05 -6.00 -34.33
CA THR A 881 -24.98 -6.73 -35.17
C THR A 881 -24.92 -8.21 -34.82
N TYR A 882 -26.06 -8.77 -34.40
CA TYR A 882 -26.16 -10.19 -34.08
C TYR A 882 -26.62 -10.99 -35.29
N ILE A 883 -25.94 -12.12 -35.55
CA ILE A 883 -26.12 -12.96 -36.72
C ILE A 883 -26.36 -14.40 -36.27
N VAL A 884 -27.60 -14.88 -36.37
CA VAL A 884 -27.97 -16.27 -36.09
C VAL A 884 -27.36 -17.18 -37.16
N GLN A 885 -26.58 -18.17 -36.73
CA GLN A 885 -25.81 -19.08 -37.59
C GLN A 885 -26.46 -20.45 -37.79
N SER A 886 -27.28 -20.91 -36.83
CA SER A 886 -28.03 -22.17 -36.94
C SER A 886 -29.46 -22.02 -36.41
N LEU A 887 -30.36 -22.89 -36.88
CA LEU A 887 -31.72 -23.03 -36.33
C LEU A 887 -31.74 -24.19 -35.32
N PRO A 888 -32.61 -24.14 -34.30
CA PRO A 888 -32.74 -25.23 -33.34
C PRO A 888 -33.29 -26.49 -33.99
N THR A 889 -32.88 -27.64 -33.46
CA THR A 889 -33.31 -28.98 -33.93
C THR A 889 -34.79 -29.27 -33.66
N THR A 890 -35.37 -28.60 -32.67
CA THR A 890 -36.77 -28.68 -32.25
C THR A 890 -37.28 -27.27 -31.95
N GLY A 891 -38.52 -26.97 -32.29
CA GLY A 891 -39.09 -25.61 -32.14
C GLY A 891 -38.72 -24.67 -33.30
N SER A 892 -38.97 -23.38 -33.12
CA SER A 892 -38.73 -22.35 -34.15
C SER A 892 -38.23 -21.03 -33.54
N LEU A 893 -37.44 -20.28 -34.32
CA LEU A 893 -36.99 -18.93 -33.96
C LEU A 893 -37.74 -17.86 -34.76
N SER A 894 -37.98 -16.72 -34.13
CA SER A 894 -38.45 -15.51 -34.79
C SER A 894 -37.70 -14.29 -34.29
N ASP A 895 -37.40 -13.36 -35.20
CA ASP A 895 -36.90 -12.04 -34.86
C ASP A 895 -38.09 -11.19 -34.38
N PRO A 896 -38.10 -10.68 -33.14
CA PRO A 896 -39.18 -9.85 -32.61
C PRO A 896 -39.50 -8.61 -33.49
N ASN A 897 -38.51 -8.14 -34.26
CA ASN A 897 -38.60 -6.96 -35.11
C ASN A 897 -38.94 -7.27 -36.58
N ALA A 898 -38.84 -8.52 -37.03
CA ALA A 898 -38.97 -8.88 -38.45
C ALA A 898 -39.75 -10.19 -38.76
N GLY A 899 -40.07 -11.00 -37.76
CA GLY A 899 -40.87 -12.23 -37.90
C GLY A 899 -40.05 -13.52 -37.99
N PRO A 900 -40.62 -14.62 -38.48
CA PRO A 900 -40.01 -15.96 -38.41
C PRO A 900 -38.66 -16.06 -39.14
N ILE A 901 -37.66 -16.66 -38.46
CA ILE A 901 -36.34 -16.93 -39.03
C ILE A 901 -36.36 -18.34 -39.63
N THR A 902 -36.40 -18.42 -40.96
CA THR A 902 -36.56 -19.69 -41.71
C THR A 902 -35.31 -20.13 -42.46
N ALA A 903 -34.27 -19.30 -42.50
CA ALA A 903 -32.98 -19.58 -43.12
C ALA A 903 -31.86 -18.84 -42.37
N VAL A 904 -30.67 -19.44 -42.35
CA VAL A 904 -29.46 -18.92 -41.72
C VAL A 904 -28.29 -18.90 -42.73
N PRO A 905 -27.29 -18.01 -42.59
CA PRO A 905 -27.15 -17.01 -41.54
C PRO A 905 -28.19 -15.88 -41.64
N TYR A 906 -28.67 -15.37 -40.49
CA TYR A 906 -29.69 -14.33 -40.40
C TYR A 906 -29.25 -13.21 -39.46
N THR A 907 -29.13 -11.98 -39.96
CA THR A 907 -28.83 -10.79 -39.15
C THR A 907 -30.11 -10.22 -38.57
N LEU A 908 -30.15 -10.03 -37.24
CA LEU A 908 -31.30 -9.45 -36.56
C LEU A 908 -31.58 -8.01 -37.02
N ALA A 909 -32.85 -7.69 -37.23
CA ALA A 909 -33.28 -6.39 -37.68
C ALA A 909 -33.18 -5.32 -36.58
N ALA A 910 -33.07 -4.05 -37.00
CA ALA A 910 -33.03 -2.90 -36.11
C ALA A 910 -31.94 -2.93 -35.02
N PHE A 911 -30.87 -3.70 -35.24
CA PHE A 911 -29.80 -3.93 -34.26
C PHE A 911 -30.29 -4.57 -32.95
N GLY A 912 -31.35 -5.38 -33.03
CA GLY A 912 -31.80 -6.17 -31.91
C GLY A 912 -30.77 -7.23 -31.52
N ASP A 913 -30.76 -7.55 -30.24
CA ASP A 913 -29.98 -8.62 -29.61
C ASP A 913 -30.88 -9.76 -29.12
N GLU A 914 -32.18 -9.76 -29.45
CA GLU A 914 -33.14 -10.75 -28.95
C GLU A 914 -33.71 -11.65 -30.06
N VAL A 915 -33.95 -12.91 -29.72
CA VAL A 915 -34.72 -13.86 -30.54
C VAL A 915 -35.86 -14.46 -29.72
N LEU A 916 -37.04 -14.59 -30.30
CA LEU A 916 -38.15 -15.31 -29.69
C LEU A 916 -38.09 -16.78 -30.12
N TYR A 917 -37.80 -17.66 -29.17
CA TYR A 917 -37.87 -19.11 -29.35
C TYR A 917 -39.26 -19.62 -28.99
N THR A 918 -39.86 -20.40 -29.88
CA THR A 918 -41.12 -21.11 -29.63
C THR A 918 -40.85 -22.61 -29.61
N PRO A 919 -41.01 -23.28 -28.47
CA PRO A 919 -40.85 -24.73 -28.38
C PRO A 919 -41.79 -25.48 -29.32
N GLN A 920 -41.37 -26.66 -29.77
CA GLN A 920 -42.31 -27.61 -30.40
C GLN A 920 -43.34 -28.07 -29.38
N PHE A 921 -44.60 -28.15 -29.78
CA PHE A 921 -45.69 -28.53 -28.89
C PHE A 921 -45.44 -29.89 -28.23
N ASN A 922 -45.60 -29.94 -26.91
CA ASN A 922 -45.36 -31.09 -26.00
C ASN A 922 -43.95 -31.70 -26.06
N TYR A 923 -42.97 -30.99 -26.62
CA TYR A 923 -41.58 -31.40 -26.57
C TYR A 923 -40.97 -31.07 -25.19
N ARG A 924 -40.37 -32.08 -24.55
CA ARG A 924 -39.46 -31.91 -23.41
C ARG A 924 -38.08 -32.39 -23.83
N GLY A 925 -37.05 -31.63 -23.49
CA GLY A 925 -35.68 -31.99 -23.85
C GLY A 925 -34.82 -30.80 -24.26
N PRO A 926 -33.55 -31.07 -24.62
CA PRO A 926 -32.59 -30.04 -24.97
C PRO A 926 -32.79 -29.52 -26.39
N ALA A 927 -32.59 -28.21 -26.58
CA ALA A 927 -32.48 -27.57 -27.89
C ALA A 927 -31.28 -26.61 -27.90
N SER A 928 -30.76 -26.25 -29.06
CA SER A 928 -29.68 -25.26 -29.15
C SER A 928 -29.61 -24.57 -30.50
N PHE A 929 -29.05 -23.37 -30.53
CA PHE A 929 -28.68 -22.69 -31.78
C PHE A 929 -27.44 -21.80 -31.56
N GLY A 930 -26.74 -21.47 -32.65
CA GLY A 930 -25.52 -20.68 -32.62
C GLY A 930 -25.72 -19.28 -33.23
N PHE A 931 -24.92 -18.31 -32.78
CA PHE A 931 -24.91 -16.94 -33.29
C PHE A 931 -23.49 -16.33 -33.29
N ARG A 932 -23.34 -15.19 -33.96
CA ARG A 932 -22.16 -14.30 -33.90
C ARG A 932 -22.59 -12.87 -33.60
N ALA A 933 -21.68 -12.07 -33.07
CA ALA A 933 -21.76 -10.62 -33.06
C ALA A 933 -20.74 -10.03 -34.05
N ASN A 934 -21.00 -8.81 -34.53
CA ASN A 934 -20.10 -8.09 -35.43
C ASN A 934 -20.16 -6.58 -35.15
N ASP A 935 -18.99 -5.96 -35.02
CA ASP A 935 -18.70 -4.56 -34.66
C ASP A 935 -18.57 -3.61 -35.87
N GLY A 936 -18.54 -4.15 -37.08
CA GLY A 936 -18.31 -3.43 -38.34
C GLY A 936 -16.84 -3.23 -38.72
N GLY A 937 -15.89 -3.81 -37.98
CA GLY A 937 -14.46 -3.81 -38.27
C GLY A 937 -14.02 -4.87 -39.28
N THR A 938 -12.70 -5.01 -39.47
CA THR A 938 -12.11 -6.02 -40.38
C THR A 938 -11.00 -6.80 -39.67
N PRO A 939 -10.93 -8.14 -39.85
CA PRO A 939 -9.90 -8.94 -39.19
C PRO A 939 -8.48 -8.49 -39.56
N PRO A 940 -7.51 -8.53 -38.62
CA PRO A 940 -7.63 -9.09 -37.27
C PRO A 940 -8.23 -8.12 -36.23
N ASP A 941 -8.27 -6.83 -36.51
CA ASP A 941 -8.57 -5.76 -35.54
C ASP A 941 -10.08 -5.41 -35.47
N GLY A 942 -10.96 -6.38 -35.68
CA GLY A 942 -12.42 -6.20 -35.75
C GLY A 942 -13.13 -7.22 -36.65
N GLY A 943 -14.47 -7.23 -36.65
CA GLY A 943 -15.29 -8.04 -37.56
C GLY A 943 -16.18 -9.07 -36.86
N ASP A 944 -16.26 -10.29 -37.39
CA ASP A 944 -17.09 -11.34 -36.81
C ASP A 944 -16.48 -11.91 -35.53
N SER A 945 -17.30 -12.09 -34.50
CA SER A 945 -16.93 -12.85 -33.30
C SER A 945 -16.71 -14.35 -33.56
N ASN A 946 -16.26 -15.06 -32.52
CA ASN A 946 -16.49 -16.49 -32.38
C ASN A 946 -17.99 -16.85 -32.46
N ILE A 947 -18.31 -18.14 -32.62
CA ILE A 947 -19.71 -18.59 -32.54
C ILE A 947 -20.08 -18.80 -31.07
N GLY A 948 -21.02 -18.00 -30.57
CA GLY A 948 -21.70 -18.25 -29.29
C GLY A 948 -22.81 -19.27 -29.47
N THR A 949 -23.01 -20.15 -28.50
CA THR A 949 -24.07 -21.18 -28.50
C THR A 949 -25.06 -20.91 -27.39
N VAL A 950 -26.34 -20.82 -27.74
CA VAL A 950 -27.45 -20.81 -26.80
C VAL A 950 -27.90 -22.25 -26.60
N LEU A 951 -27.74 -22.77 -25.39
CA LEU A 951 -28.29 -24.06 -24.95
C LEU A 951 -29.63 -23.82 -24.25
N MET A 952 -30.62 -24.65 -24.54
CA MET A 952 -31.96 -24.53 -23.97
C MET A 952 -32.43 -25.88 -23.44
N GLU A 953 -33.14 -25.87 -22.31
CA GLU A 953 -33.85 -27.03 -21.77
C GLU A 953 -35.34 -26.73 -21.68
N ILE A 954 -36.16 -27.52 -22.37
CA ILE A 954 -37.61 -27.33 -22.42
C ILE A 954 -38.29 -28.29 -21.43
N GLY A 955 -39.02 -27.71 -20.47
CA GLY A 955 -39.72 -28.39 -19.39
C GLY A 955 -38.82 -28.75 -18.20
N ASP A 956 -39.44 -29.17 -17.09
CA ASP A 956 -38.71 -29.66 -15.91
C ASP A 956 -38.18 -31.09 -16.12
N ARG A 957 -37.24 -31.54 -15.28
CA ARG A 957 -36.84 -32.95 -15.18
C ARG A 957 -37.54 -33.63 -14.00
N ASP A 958 -38.14 -34.77 -14.25
CA ASP A 958 -38.84 -35.58 -13.23
C ASP A 958 -37.82 -36.29 -12.34
N LEU A 959 -38.13 -36.50 -11.05
CA LEU A 959 -37.34 -37.38 -10.19
C LEU A 959 -37.74 -38.83 -10.49
N VAL A 960 -36.89 -39.55 -11.22
CA VAL A 960 -37.19 -40.89 -11.74
C VAL A 960 -36.77 -41.97 -10.75
N TYR A 961 -35.59 -41.81 -10.13
CA TYR A 961 -35.09 -42.71 -9.10
C TYR A 961 -34.63 -41.90 -7.89
N PHE A 962 -34.85 -42.41 -6.69
CA PHE A 962 -34.38 -41.80 -5.46
C PHE A 962 -34.07 -42.85 -4.38
N TRP A 963 -32.87 -42.76 -3.83
CA TRP A 963 -32.37 -43.56 -2.72
C TRP A 963 -31.91 -42.61 -1.62
N ASN A 964 -32.71 -42.47 -0.57
CA ASN A 964 -32.43 -41.64 0.60
C ASN A 964 -31.53 -42.33 1.66
N MET A 965 -30.97 -43.49 1.30
CA MET A 965 -30.13 -44.36 2.14
C MET A 965 -30.69 -44.78 3.51
N ASP A 966 -31.97 -44.57 3.82
CA ASP A 966 -32.60 -45.08 5.05
C ASP A 966 -32.68 -46.62 5.09
N THR A 967 -32.73 -47.25 3.91
CA THR A 967 -32.71 -48.70 3.74
C THR A 967 -31.64 -49.06 2.72
N ASP A 968 -30.85 -50.09 3.02
CA ASP A 968 -29.79 -50.60 2.13
C ASP A 968 -30.37 -50.99 0.76
N PRO A 969 -30.03 -50.26 -0.32
CA PRO A 969 -30.46 -50.57 -1.68
C PRO A 969 -29.84 -51.85 -2.27
N GLY A 970 -28.88 -52.48 -1.57
CA GLY A 970 -28.21 -53.69 -2.00
C GLY A 970 -27.13 -53.46 -3.05
N TRP A 971 -26.44 -52.32 -2.99
CA TRP A 971 -25.33 -52.00 -3.89
C TRP A 971 -24.09 -52.83 -3.56
N ALA A 972 -23.31 -53.14 -4.59
CA ALA A 972 -22.11 -53.94 -4.44
C ALA A 972 -20.99 -53.08 -3.81
N MET A 973 -20.43 -53.56 -2.70
CA MET A 973 -19.36 -52.90 -1.95
C MET A 973 -18.07 -53.71 -2.07
N GLU A 974 -16.97 -53.04 -2.37
CA GLU A 974 -15.61 -53.61 -2.32
C GLU A 974 -14.83 -53.00 -1.16
N GLY A 975 -13.88 -53.78 -0.61
CA GLY A 975 -12.96 -53.28 0.41
C GLY A 975 -13.64 -52.82 1.70
N LEU A 976 -13.42 -51.57 2.10
CA LEU A 976 -13.97 -50.97 3.33
C LEU A 976 -15.25 -50.14 3.11
N TRP A 977 -15.90 -50.24 1.95
CA TRP A 977 -17.22 -49.67 1.78
C TRP A 977 -18.23 -50.35 2.72
N GLU A 978 -18.99 -49.55 3.47
CA GLU A 978 -19.95 -49.97 4.47
C GLU A 978 -21.27 -49.20 4.32
N PHE A 979 -22.39 -49.87 4.59
CA PHE A 979 -23.70 -49.24 4.77
C PHE A 979 -24.04 -49.18 6.26
N GLY A 980 -24.43 -48.01 6.76
CA GLY A 980 -24.90 -47.87 8.14
C GLY A 980 -24.75 -46.47 8.71
N VAL A 981 -24.91 -46.36 10.02
CA VAL A 981 -24.81 -45.09 10.75
C VAL A 981 -23.33 -44.69 10.91
N PRO A 982 -22.89 -43.56 10.32
CA PRO A 982 -21.51 -43.10 10.47
C PRO A 982 -21.27 -42.67 11.92
N GLN A 983 -20.11 -43.00 12.48
CA GLN A 983 -19.83 -42.85 13.92
C GLN A 983 -19.13 -41.52 14.28
N GLY A 984 -18.97 -40.60 13.32
CA GLY A 984 -18.23 -39.35 13.53
C GLY A 984 -16.74 -39.56 13.85
N LEU A 985 -16.15 -40.66 13.36
CA LEU A 985 -14.75 -41.00 13.62
C LEU A 985 -13.83 -40.05 12.84
N GLY A 986 -12.62 -39.83 13.35
CA GLY A 986 -11.62 -38.96 12.74
C GLY A 986 -10.67 -38.31 13.74
N THR A 987 -9.66 -37.58 13.25
CA THR A 987 -8.74 -36.80 14.09
C THR A 987 -8.41 -35.44 13.45
N SER A 988 -8.12 -34.42 14.26
CA SER A 988 -7.63 -33.10 13.80
C SER A 988 -8.51 -32.42 12.73
N GLY A 989 -9.84 -32.42 12.90
CA GLY A 989 -10.75 -31.74 11.98
C GLY A 989 -11.11 -32.53 10.72
N ARG A 990 -10.85 -33.85 10.70
CA ARG A 990 -11.12 -34.74 9.56
C ARG A 990 -12.09 -35.83 9.98
N PHE A 991 -13.32 -35.44 10.25
CA PHE A 991 -14.32 -36.33 10.82
C PHE A 991 -15.32 -36.75 9.75
N ASP A 992 -15.74 -38.02 9.83
CA ASP A 992 -16.97 -38.47 9.19
C ASP A 992 -18.18 -37.67 9.72
N PRO A 993 -19.28 -37.64 8.96
CA PRO A 993 -20.54 -37.17 9.51
C PRO A 993 -21.00 -38.05 10.68
N VAL A 994 -21.88 -37.52 11.53
CA VAL A 994 -22.48 -38.26 12.67
C VAL A 994 -23.83 -38.91 12.32
N SER A 995 -24.37 -38.58 11.14
CA SER A 995 -25.61 -39.13 10.58
C SER A 995 -25.64 -38.91 9.06
N GLY A 996 -26.55 -39.59 8.37
CA GLY A 996 -26.97 -39.20 7.01
C GLY A 996 -27.44 -37.74 6.94
N PHE A 997 -27.53 -37.23 5.72
CA PHE A 997 -28.19 -35.95 5.45
C PHE A 997 -29.70 -36.08 5.65
N THR A 998 -30.29 -37.16 5.15
CA THR A 998 -31.67 -37.57 5.42
C THR A 998 -31.64 -38.89 6.17
N GLY A 999 -32.19 -38.91 7.39
CA GLY A 999 -32.15 -40.09 8.25
C GLY A 999 -30.76 -40.36 8.84
N ASP A 1000 -30.53 -41.59 9.27
CA ASP A 1000 -29.34 -41.95 10.08
C ASP A 1000 -28.23 -42.66 9.28
N ASN A 1001 -28.56 -43.30 8.17
CA ASN A 1001 -27.65 -44.20 7.44
C ASN A 1001 -27.02 -43.55 6.22
N VAL A 1002 -25.83 -44.01 5.84
CA VAL A 1002 -25.12 -43.63 4.61
C VAL A 1002 -24.48 -44.86 3.97
N TYR A 1003 -24.05 -44.76 2.72
CA TYR A 1003 -22.88 -45.53 2.28
C TYR A 1003 -21.62 -44.71 2.49
N GLY A 1004 -20.66 -45.26 3.23
CA GLY A 1004 -19.39 -44.60 3.47
C GLY A 1004 -18.20 -45.56 3.41
N TYR A 1005 -17.01 -44.99 3.23
CA TYR A 1005 -15.78 -45.75 3.11
C TYR A 1005 -15.05 -45.76 4.47
N ASN A 1006 -15.17 -46.88 5.19
CA ASN A 1006 -14.72 -47.13 6.58
C ASN A 1006 -15.51 -46.40 7.68
N LEU A 1007 -16.78 -46.78 7.89
CA LEU A 1007 -17.64 -46.16 8.90
C LEU A 1007 -17.38 -46.60 10.35
N THR A 1008 -16.85 -47.82 10.54
CA THR A 1008 -16.86 -48.48 11.86
C THR A 1008 -15.51 -48.96 12.37
N VAL A 1009 -14.44 -48.89 11.58
CA VAL A 1009 -13.12 -49.47 11.92
C VAL A 1009 -12.03 -48.41 12.08
N GLY A 1010 -11.17 -48.57 13.09
CA GLY A 1010 -10.00 -47.72 13.28
C GLY A 1010 -10.36 -46.26 13.61
N ASN A 1011 -9.78 -45.32 12.87
CA ASN A 1011 -10.03 -43.87 13.01
C ASN A 1011 -11.06 -43.34 11.99
N GLY A 1012 -11.79 -44.20 11.27
CA GLY A 1012 -12.74 -43.80 10.22
C GLY A 1012 -12.09 -43.35 8.90
N HIS A 1013 -10.77 -43.39 8.78
CA HIS A 1013 -10.09 -42.97 7.56
C HIS A 1013 -9.88 -44.12 6.59
N TYR A 1014 -9.73 -43.84 5.29
CA TYR A 1014 -9.24 -44.83 4.34
C TYR A 1014 -7.79 -45.28 4.67
N PRO A 1015 -7.36 -46.48 4.23
CA PRO A 1015 -5.99 -46.95 4.46
C PRO A 1015 -4.95 -46.22 3.61
N ASN A 1016 -3.72 -46.12 4.14
CA ASN A 1016 -2.54 -45.81 3.35
C ASN A 1016 -2.20 -46.95 2.38
N SER A 1017 -1.56 -46.58 1.27
CA SER A 1017 -0.90 -47.47 0.32
C SER A 1017 -1.86 -48.44 -0.39
N MET A 1018 -3.09 -47.98 -0.67
CA MET A 1018 -4.01 -48.71 -1.53
C MET A 1018 -3.44 -48.77 -2.95
N THR A 1019 -3.19 -49.97 -3.46
CA THR A 1019 -2.62 -50.16 -4.81
C THR A 1019 -3.66 -50.11 -5.93
N THR A 1020 -4.94 -50.18 -5.58
CA THR A 1020 -6.08 -50.23 -6.51
C THR A 1020 -7.24 -49.40 -5.95
N THR A 1021 -8.11 -48.92 -6.83
CA THR A 1021 -9.39 -48.31 -6.43
C THR A 1021 -10.39 -49.38 -5.98
N GLU A 1022 -11.06 -49.15 -4.86
CA GLU A 1022 -12.15 -49.99 -4.34
C GLU A 1022 -13.49 -49.27 -4.52
N TRP A 1023 -14.50 -50.01 -4.98
CA TRP A 1023 -15.73 -49.42 -5.52
C TRP A 1023 -16.99 -49.73 -4.70
N LEU A 1024 -17.88 -48.73 -4.61
CA LEU A 1024 -19.31 -48.90 -4.36
C LEU A 1024 -20.03 -48.80 -5.70
N THR A 1025 -20.76 -49.83 -6.12
CA THR A 1025 -21.43 -49.88 -7.43
C THR A 1025 -22.91 -50.19 -7.29
N THR A 1026 -23.77 -49.39 -7.96
CA THR A 1026 -25.22 -49.59 -7.94
C THR A 1026 -25.64 -50.90 -8.61
N THR A 1027 -26.88 -51.32 -8.35
CA THR A 1027 -27.56 -52.25 -9.26
C THR A 1027 -27.88 -51.58 -10.60
N ALA A 1028 -28.31 -52.36 -11.60
CA ALA A 1028 -28.67 -51.83 -12.92
C ALA A 1028 -29.91 -50.93 -12.83
N ILE A 1029 -29.83 -49.77 -13.47
CA ILE A 1029 -30.87 -48.74 -13.54
C ILE A 1029 -31.39 -48.70 -14.97
N ASP A 1030 -32.71 -48.69 -15.16
CA ASP A 1030 -33.32 -48.62 -16.50
C ASP A 1030 -33.56 -47.15 -16.88
N CYS A 1031 -32.85 -46.69 -17.90
CA CYS A 1031 -32.95 -45.34 -18.45
C CYS A 1031 -33.40 -45.37 -19.93
N SER A 1032 -33.97 -46.48 -20.40
CA SER A 1032 -34.29 -46.72 -21.82
C SER A 1032 -35.28 -45.73 -22.43
N GLU A 1033 -36.13 -45.12 -21.60
CA GLU A 1033 -37.10 -44.10 -22.01
C GLU A 1033 -36.71 -42.70 -21.51
N LEU A 1034 -35.53 -42.52 -20.92
CA LEU A 1034 -35.11 -41.24 -20.34
C LEU A 1034 -34.23 -40.45 -21.29
N SER A 1035 -34.34 -39.13 -21.24
CA SER A 1035 -33.42 -38.21 -21.90
C SER A 1035 -33.02 -37.05 -20.99
N GLY A 1036 -31.86 -36.45 -21.23
CA GLY A 1036 -31.28 -35.41 -20.39
C GLY A 1036 -30.98 -35.88 -18.96
N THR A 1037 -30.53 -37.11 -18.77
CA THR A 1037 -30.36 -37.72 -17.44
C THR A 1037 -29.29 -37.01 -16.60
N MET A 1038 -29.69 -36.59 -15.40
CA MET A 1038 -28.85 -35.95 -14.38
C MET A 1038 -28.87 -36.77 -13.10
N VAL A 1039 -27.71 -36.96 -12.48
CA VAL A 1039 -27.61 -37.55 -11.14
C VAL A 1039 -27.33 -36.46 -10.11
N LYS A 1040 -28.00 -36.57 -8.96
CA LYS A 1040 -27.80 -35.72 -7.78
C LYS A 1040 -27.53 -36.59 -6.57
N PHE A 1041 -26.65 -36.17 -5.68
CA PHE A 1041 -26.45 -36.85 -4.38
C PHE A 1041 -25.81 -35.93 -3.36
N ARG A 1042 -26.00 -36.23 -2.08
CA ARG A 1042 -25.31 -35.58 -0.96
C ARG A 1042 -23.95 -36.24 -0.79
N ARG A 1043 -22.91 -35.41 -0.75
CA ARG A 1043 -21.52 -35.83 -0.55
C ARG A 1043 -20.97 -35.24 0.73
N TRP A 1044 -20.24 -36.07 1.46
CA TRP A 1044 -19.29 -35.65 2.47
C TRP A 1044 -17.99 -36.42 2.21
N LEU A 1045 -16.98 -35.73 1.69
CA LEU A 1045 -15.73 -36.31 1.21
C LEU A 1045 -14.51 -35.69 1.90
N GLY A 1046 -13.63 -36.57 2.36
CA GLY A 1046 -12.29 -36.25 2.81
C GLY A 1046 -11.27 -37.02 1.99
N VAL A 1047 -10.41 -36.35 1.21
CA VAL A 1047 -9.33 -36.96 0.44
C VAL A 1047 -8.16 -35.98 0.33
N GLU A 1048 -6.91 -36.47 0.50
CA GLU A 1048 -5.72 -35.62 0.37
C GLU A 1048 -5.61 -35.05 -1.05
N ALA A 1049 -4.76 -34.04 -1.25
CA ALA A 1049 -4.44 -33.51 -2.57
C ALA A 1049 -4.23 -34.64 -3.58
N SER A 1050 -4.78 -34.46 -4.77
CA SER A 1050 -4.90 -35.48 -5.82
C SER A 1050 -3.58 -36.09 -6.24
N GLN A 1051 -2.45 -35.42 -6.00
CA GLN A 1051 -1.11 -35.99 -6.23
C GLN A 1051 -0.79 -37.21 -5.34
N PHE A 1052 -1.46 -37.34 -4.20
CA PHE A 1052 -1.26 -38.39 -3.21
C PHE A 1052 -2.40 -39.41 -3.24
N ASP A 1053 -3.63 -38.94 -3.04
CA ASP A 1053 -4.80 -39.81 -2.88
C ASP A 1053 -5.89 -39.54 -3.92
N LYS A 1054 -6.53 -40.62 -4.38
CA LYS A 1054 -7.48 -40.56 -5.49
C LYS A 1054 -8.90 -40.90 -5.07
N ALA A 1055 -9.87 -40.19 -5.64
CA ALA A 1055 -11.30 -40.45 -5.51
C ALA A 1055 -12.00 -40.24 -6.85
N ARG A 1056 -13.04 -41.03 -7.16
CA ARG A 1056 -13.74 -40.97 -8.46
C ARG A 1056 -15.23 -41.22 -8.35
N PHE A 1057 -15.98 -40.69 -9.31
CA PHE A 1057 -17.37 -41.03 -9.59
C PHE A 1057 -17.53 -41.33 -11.09
N GLN A 1058 -18.11 -42.48 -11.42
CA GLN A 1058 -18.20 -43.00 -12.78
C GLN A 1058 -19.60 -43.51 -13.12
N ALA A 1059 -19.91 -43.51 -14.41
CA ALA A 1059 -21.12 -44.11 -14.98
C ALA A 1059 -20.78 -45.11 -16.11
N SER A 1060 -21.64 -46.09 -16.34
CA SER A 1060 -21.51 -47.09 -17.41
C SER A 1060 -22.88 -47.58 -17.88
N ASN A 1061 -23.02 -47.91 -19.17
CA ASN A 1061 -24.22 -48.53 -19.73
C ASN A 1061 -24.12 -50.06 -19.92
N ASP A 1062 -22.97 -50.66 -19.58
CA ASP A 1062 -22.75 -52.10 -19.73
C ASP A 1062 -22.09 -52.76 -18.51
N GLY A 1063 -21.71 -51.95 -17.50
CA GLY A 1063 -21.02 -52.37 -16.28
C GLY A 1063 -19.55 -52.74 -16.49
N VAL A 1064 -19.01 -52.57 -17.69
CA VAL A 1064 -17.65 -52.96 -18.08
C VAL A 1064 -16.83 -51.75 -18.53
N ASN A 1065 -17.40 -50.92 -19.39
CA ASN A 1065 -16.79 -49.69 -19.90
C ASN A 1065 -17.29 -48.50 -19.09
N TRP A 1066 -16.38 -47.81 -18.41
CA TRP A 1066 -16.72 -46.75 -17.46
C TRP A 1066 -16.24 -45.40 -17.94
N VAL A 1067 -17.10 -44.40 -17.80
CA VAL A 1067 -16.82 -42.99 -18.07
C VAL A 1067 -16.60 -42.26 -16.76
N ASP A 1068 -15.49 -41.54 -16.66
CA ASP A 1068 -15.21 -40.63 -15.55
C ASP A 1068 -16.16 -39.43 -15.60
N VAL A 1069 -17.08 -39.37 -14.63
CA VAL A 1069 -18.05 -38.26 -14.48
C VAL A 1069 -17.46 -37.18 -13.57
N TRP A 1070 -16.72 -37.59 -12.55
CA TRP A 1070 -15.92 -36.72 -11.70
C TRP A 1070 -14.68 -37.46 -11.19
N VAL A 1071 -13.53 -36.77 -11.15
CA VAL A 1071 -12.26 -37.32 -10.66
C VAL A 1071 -11.53 -36.32 -9.78
N HIS A 1072 -10.90 -36.87 -8.74
CA HIS A 1072 -9.85 -36.24 -7.96
C HIS A 1072 -8.56 -37.00 -8.21
N ASP A 1073 -7.91 -36.67 -9.34
CA ASP A 1073 -6.80 -37.44 -9.91
C ASP A 1073 -5.85 -36.60 -10.78
N THR A 1074 -6.23 -35.38 -11.16
CA THR A 1074 -5.36 -34.50 -11.95
C THR A 1074 -4.37 -33.78 -11.04
N PRO A 1075 -3.10 -33.57 -11.45
CA PRO A 1075 -2.13 -32.81 -10.65
C PRO A 1075 -2.72 -31.46 -10.19
N SER A 1076 -2.27 -30.97 -9.04
CA SER A 1076 -2.67 -29.70 -8.41
C SER A 1076 -4.09 -29.55 -7.85
N GLN A 1077 -4.98 -30.56 -7.91
CA GLN A 1077 -6.25 -30.47 -7.16
C GLN A 1077 -5.99 -30.54 -5.64
N PRO A 1078 -6.43 -29.52 -4.86
CA PRO A 1078 -6.12 -29.43 -3.43
C PRO A 1078 -6.89 -30.48 -2.62
N THR A 1079 -6.42 -30.73 -1.39
CA THR A 1079 -7.11 -31.58 -0.42
C THR A 1079 -8.58 -31.19 -0.27
N ILE A 1080 -9.47 -32.18 -0.35
CA ILE A 1080 -10.89 -32.01 -0.02
C ILE A 1080 -11.09 -32.49 1.41
N ASN A 1081 -11.64 -31.66 2.28
CA ASN A 1081 -11.97 -32.02 3.66
C ASN A 1081 -13.30 -31.36 4.06
N GLU A 1082 -14.39 -31.89 3.52
CA GLU A 1082 -15.72 -31.33 3.77
C GLU A 1082 -16.08 -31.43 5.26
N GLN A 1083 -16.68 -30.35 5.80
CA GLN A 1083 -17.15 -30.26 7.19
C GLN A 1083 -18.69 -30.22 7.27
N SER A 1084 -19.36 -30.36 6.13
CA SER A 1084 -20.80 -30.32 5.96
C SER A 1084 -21.19 -31.00 4.66
N TRP A 1085 -22.37 -31.60 4.61
CA TRP A 1085 -22.93 -32.22 3.40
C TRP A 1085 -23.08 -31.21 2.25
N SER A 1086 -22.46 -31.52 1.10
CA SER A 1086 -22.59 -30.75 -0.14
C SER A 1086 -23.53 -31.48 -1.12
N LEU A 1087 -24.34 -30.73 -1.89
CA LEU A 1087 -25.15 -31.30 -2.96
C LEU A 1087 -24.33 -31.35 -4.24
N GLN A 1088 -24.18 -32.54 -4.81
CA GLN A 1088 -23.51 -32.77 -6.08
C GLN A 1088 -24.56 -32.95 -7.18
N THR A 1089 -24.28 -32.45 -8.38
CA THR A 1089 -25.16 -32.59 -9.57
C THR A 1089 -24.28 -32.82 -10.79
N TYR A 1090 -24.47 -33.94 -11.48
CA TYR A 1090 -23.68 -34.32 -12.65
C TYR A 1090 -24.57 -34.73 -13.82
N ASN A 1091 -24.16 -34.37 -15.03
CA ASN A 1091 -24.80 -34.81 -16.27
C ASN A 1091 -24.24 -36.18 -16.67
N ILE A 1092 -25.13 -37.16 -16.80
CA ILE A 1092 -24.77 -38.52 -17.24
C ILE A 1092 -25.49 -38.91 -18.54
N SER A 1093 -26.17 -37.98 -19.20
CA SER A 1093 -26.95 -38.21 -20.43
C SER A 1093 -26.17 -38.95 -21.51
N GLY A 1094 -24.91 -38.60 -21.74
CA GLY A 1094 -24.05 -39.25 -22.74
C GLY A 1094 -23.77 -40.74 -22.49
N VAL A 1095 -24.07 -41.24 -21.29
CA VAL A 1095 -23.94 -42.65 -20.91
C VAL A 1095 -25.30 -43.28 -20.62
N ALA A 1096 -26.28 -42.51 -20.12
CA ALA A 1096 -27.52 -43.05 -19.57
C ALA A 1096 -28.74 -42.90 -20.47
N ASP A 1097 -28.82 -41.89 -21.33
CA ASP A 1097 -30.03 -41.61 -22.10
C ASP A 1097 -30.34 -42.74 -23.10
N GLY A 1098 -31.55 -43.27 -23.05
CA GLY A 1098 -31.99 -44.35 -23.94
C GLY A 1098 -31.42 -45.74 -23.61
N GLU A 1099 -30.70 -45.90 -22.51
CA GLU A 1099 -30.02 -47.15 -22.16
C GLU A 1099 -30.79 -47.99 -21.13
N ALA A 1100 -31.01 -49.27 -21.43
CA ALA A 1100 -31.78 -50.18 -20.57
C ALA A 1100 -31.05 -50.65 -19.31
N THR A 1101 -29.73 -50.45 -19.26
CA THR A 1101 -28.89 -50.84 -18.11
C THR A 1101 -27.84 -49.78 -17.85
N VAL A 1102 -27.99 -49.03 -16.77
CA VAL A 1102 -27.03 -48.00 -16.33
C VAL A 1102 -26.53 -48.33 -14.94
N TYR A 1103 -25.24 -48.13 -14.72
CA TYR A 1103 -24.57 -48.34 -13.43
C TYR A 1103 -23.82 -47.08 -13.02
N LEU A 1104 -23.88 -46.76 -11.73
CA LEU A 1104 -23.10 -45.69 -11.12
C LEU A 1104 -22.12 -46.31 -10.12
N ARG A 1105 -20.93 -45.73 -9.99
CA ARG A 1105 -19.99 -46.15 -8.95
C ARG A 1105 -19.11 -45.04 -8.40
N TRP A 1106 -18.76 -45.20 -7.13
CA TRP A 1106 -17.86 -44.31 -6.39
C TRP A 1106 -16.60 -45.08 -5.98
N GLY A 1107 -15.44 -44.49 -6.21
CA GLY A 1107 -14.14 -45.13 -6.02
C GLY A 1107 -13.28 -44.41 -5.01
N MET A 1108 -12.65 -45.16 -4.12
CA MET A 1108 -11.60 -44.69 -3.22
C MET A 1108 -10.28 -45.39 -3.55
N GLY A 1109 -9.19 -44.62 -3.66
CA GLY A 1109 -7.85 -45.10 -3.98
C GLY A 1109 -7.51 -45.07 -5.48
N PRO A 1110 -6.25 -45.29 -5.88
CA PRO A 1110 -5.06 -45.56 -5.06
C PRO A 1110 -4.71 -44.46 -4.04
N THR A 1111 -3.98 -44.82 -2.99
CA THR A 1111 -3.53 -43.89 -1.93
C THR A 1111 -2.04 -44.01 -1.69
N ASP A 1112 -1.43 -42.93 -1.20
CA ASP A 1112 0.00 -42.87 -0.91
C ASP A 1112 0.33 -43.46 0.48
N SER A 1113 1.57 -43.34 0.95
CA SER A 1113 1.98 -43.90 2.25
C SER A 1113 1.72 -42.98 3.45
N THR A 1114 1.17 -41.80 3.23
CA THR A 1114 1.18 -40.69 4.18
C THR A 1114 -0.20 -40.39 4.77
N VAL A 1115 -0.87 -39.31 4.41
CA VAL A 1115 -1.87 -38.68 5.28
C VAL A 1115 -3.29 -39.06 4.87
N THR A 1116 -4.00 -39.84 5.71
CA THR A 1116 -5.37 -40.26 5.37
C THR A 1116 -6.46 -39.31 5.89
N TYR A 1117 -7.63 -39.41 5.26
CA TYR A 1117 -8.87 -38.69 5.58
C TYR A 1117 -10.06 -39.65 5.64
N HIS A 1118 -11.23 -39.13 6.04
CA HIS A 1118 -12.46 -39.89 6.26
C HIS A 1118 -13.13 -40.46 5.00
N GLY A 1119 -12.59 -40.22 3.80
CA GLY A 1119 -13.07 -40.83 2.57
C GLY A 1119 -14.48 -40.38 2.18
N TRP A 1120 -15.17 -41.22 1.41
CA TRP A 1120 -16.52 -40.94 0.92
C TRP A 1120 -17.59 -41.22 1.97
N ASN A 1121 -18.59 -40.36 2.06
CA ASN A 1121 -19.91 -40.62 2.61
C ASN A 1121 -20.97 -40.08 1.64
N ILE A 1122 -21.97 -40.91 1.31
CA ILE A 1122 -22.94 -40.67 0.24
C ILE A 1122 -24.37 -40.87 0.78
N ASP A 1123 -25.23 -39.91 0.47
CA ASP A 1123 -26.65 -39.94 0.82
C ASP A 1123 -27.53 -39.29 -0.28
N ASP A 1124 -28.84 -39.49 -0.24
CA ASP A 1124 -29.85 -38.88 -1.12
C ASP A 1124 -29.51 -38.94 -2.62
N VAL A 1125 -29.15 -40.13 -3.12
CA VAL A 1125 -28.85 -40.32 -4.53
C VAL A 1125 -30.16 -40.30 -5.34
N GLY A 1126 -30.31 -39.34 -6.24
CA GLY A 1126 -31.46 -39.17 -7.10
C GLY A 1126 -31.08 -39.02 -8.58
N ILE A 1127 -31.87 -39.63 -9.46
CA ILE A 1127 -31.75 -39.43 -10.92
C ILE A 1127 -32.94 -38.60 -11.38
N ARG A 1128 -32.66 -37.50 -12.08
CA ARG A 1128 -33.68 -36.67 -12.72
C ARG A 1128 -33.50 -36.66 -14.23
N ALA A 1129 -34.58 -36.84 -14.97
CA ALA A 1129 -34.54 -36.89 -16.43
C ALA A 1129 -35.86 -36.39 -17.03
N PHE A 1130 -35.85 -36.11 -18.34
CA PHE A 1130 -37.07 -35.98 -19.13
C PHE A 1130 -37.61 -37.38 -19.39
N ALA A 1131 -38.63 -37.77 -18.64
CA ALA A 1131 -39.41 -38.96 -18.95
C ALA A 1131 -40.50 -38.61 -19.97
N PRO A 1132 -40.88 -39.56 -20.86
CA PRO A 1132 -42.02 -39.39 -21.74
C PRO A 1132 -43.27 -39.13 -20.90
N LEU A 1133 -44.03 -38.13 -21.31
CA LEU A 1133 -45.29 -37.82 -20.67
C LEU A 1133 -46.24 -39.02 -20.86
N PRO A 1134 -46.98 -39.45 -19.83
CA PRO A 1134 -48.03 -40.44 -20.03
C PRO A 1134 -48.96 -39.92 -21.14
N PRO A 1135 -49.35 -40.74 -22.13
CA PRO A 1135 -50.28 -40.28 -23.14
C PRO A 1135 -51.56 -39.81 -22.45
N CYS A 1136 -51.95 -38.56 -22.68
CA CYS A 1136 -53.19 -37.95 -22.19
C CYS A 1136 -54.14 -37.77 -23.39
N PRO A 1137 -54.85 -38.82 -23.81
CA PRO A 1137 -55.57 -38.80 -25.06
C PRO A 1137 -56.77 -37.85 -24.92
N GLY A 1138 -56.78 -36.76 -25.67
CA GLY A 1138 -57.84 -35.75 -25.62
C GLY A 1138 -57.45 -34.41 -25.03
N ASP A 1139 -56.25 -34.27 -24.45
CA ASP A 1139 -55.68 -32.99 -24.04
C ASP A 1139 -55.06 -32.30 -25.27
N ALA A 1140 -55.80 -31.35 -25.84
CA ALA A 1140 -55.44 -30.67 -27.08
C ALA A 1140 -54.58 -29.43 -26.82
N ASN A 1141 -54.71 -28.81 -25.65
CA ASN A 1141 -53.95 -27.61 -25.28
C ASN A 1141 -52.66 -27.94 -24.51
N GLY A 1142 -52.49 -29.19 -24.07
CA GLY A 1142 -51.30 -29.70 -23.39
C GLY A 1142 -51.15 -29.20 -21.96
N ASP A 1143 -52.23 -28.71 -21.33
CA ASP A 1143 -52.22 -28.21 -19.95
C ASP A 1143 -52.39 -29.32 -18.92
N GLY A 1144 -52.67 -30.54 -19.38
CA GLY A 1144 -52.78 -31.71 -18.56
C GLY A 1144 -54.15 -32.06 -18.05
N VAL A 1145 -55.16 -31.25 -18.36
CA VAL A 1145 -56.53 -31.44 -17.93
C VAL A 1145 -57.41 -31.39 -19.16
N VAL A 1146 -58.02 -32.53 -19.51
CA VAL A 1146 -58.94 -32.56 -20.63
C VAL A 1146 -60.23 -31.82 -20.25
N ASP A 1147 -60.41 -30.60 -20.71
CA ASP A 1147 -61.55 -29.77 -20.37
C ASP A 1147 -62.15 -28.99 -21.56
N PHE A 1148 -62.95 -27.96 -21.27
CA PHE A 1148 -63.61 -27.17 -22.32
C PHE A 1148 -62.63 -26.42 -23.22
N ALA A 1149 -61.41 -26.14 -22.77
CA ALA A 1149 -60.36 -25.50 -23.55
C ALA A 1149 -59.91 -26.42 -24.70
N ASP A 1150 -59.71 -27.72 -24.43
CA ASP A 1150 -59.35 -28.72 -25.46
C ASP A 1150 -60.46 -28.92 -26.47
N LEU A 1151 -61.69 -29.04 -25.96
CA LEU A 1151 -62.86 -29.19 -26.81
C LEU A 1151 -63.03 -27.98 -27.73
N SER A 1152 -62.69 -26.79 -27.25
CA SER A 1152 -62.75 -25.55 -28.05
C SER A 1152 -61.68 -25.52 -29.13
N LEU A 1153 -60.48 -26.04 -28.87
CA LEU A 1153 -59.38 -26.13 -29.86
C LEU A 1153 -59.70 -27.10 -30.99
N VAL A 1154 -60.18 -28.30 -30.66
CA VAL A 1154 -60.56 -29.31 -31.66
C VAL A 1154 -61.75 -28.84 -32.51
N LEU A 1155 -62.77 -28.24 -31.89
CA LEU A 1155 -63.91 -27.70 -32.63
C LEU A 1155 -63.57 -26.44 -33.44
N GLY A 1156 -62.66 -25.60 -32.93
CA GLY A 1156 -62.24 -24.35 -33.58
C GLY A 1156 -61.46 -24.57 -34.87
N SER A 1157 -60.79 -25.72 -34.98
CA SER A 1157 -59.94 -26.09 -36.12
C SER A 1157 -60.43 -27.34 -36.87
N PHE A 1158 -61.68 -27.72 -36.67
CA PHE A 1158 -62.27 -28.93 -37.23
C PHE A 1158 -62.22 -28.95 -38.77
N GLY A 1159 -61.58 -29.98 -39.34
CA GLY A 1159 -61.36 -30.14 -40.78
C GLY A 1159 -60.04 -29.55 -41.30
N ALA A 1160 -59.17 -29.03 -40.43
CA ALA A 1160 -57.82 -28.62 -40.80
C ALA A 1160 -56.90 -29.84 -41.06
N THR A 1161 -55.95 -29.69 -41.99
CA THR A 1161 -54.98 -30.74 -42.36
C THR A 1161 -53.56 -30.18 -42.37
N GLY A 1162 -52.60 -30.88 -41.79
CA GLY A 1162 -51.20 -30.46 -41.68
C GLY A 1162 -50.49 -31.17 -40.53
N ASP A 1163 -49.17 -31.04 -40.49
CA ASP A 1163 -48.37 -31.63 -39.41
C ASP A 1163 -48.51 -30.78 -38.12
N SER A 1164 -48.61 -31.44 -36.95
CA SER A 1164 -48.60 -30.79 -35.62
C SER A 1164 -49.71 -29.76 -35.38
N LEU A 1165 -50.94 -30.04 -35.82
CA LEU A 1165 -52.08 -29.15 -35.57
C LEU A 1165 -52.52 -29.22 -34.08
N PRO A 1166 -52.72 -28.09 -33.37
CA PRO A 1166 -53.10 -28.06 -31.95
C PRO A 1166 -54.46 -28.69 -31.57
N GLY A 1167 -55.20 -29.23 -32.53
CA GLY A 1167 -56.46 -29.95 -32.27
C GLY A 1167 -56.50 -31.35 -32.84
N ASP A 1168 -55.39 -31.83 -33.42
CA ASP A 1168 -55.22 -33.20 -33.90
C ASP A 1168 -54.60 -34.02 -32.76
N VAL A 1169 -55.45 -34.47 -31.85
CA VAL A 1169 -55.02 -35.16 -30.62
C VAL A 1169 -54.64 -36.62 -30.88
N ASN A 1170 -54.92 -37.15 -32.07
CA ASN A 1170 -54.54 -38.51 -32.46
C ASN A 1170 -53.29 -38.55 -33.35
N GLY A 1171 -52.90 -37.41 -33.93
CA GLY A 1171 -51.66 -37.21 -34.67
C GLY A 1171 -51.66 -37.80 -36.07
N ASP A 1172 -52.83 -38.00 -36.68
CA ASP A 1172 -52.95 -38.53 -38.06
C ASP A 1172 -52.87 -37.46 -39.16
N GLY A 1173 -52.70 -36.18 -38.77
CA GLY A 1173 -52.55 -35.03 -39.63
C GLY A 1173 -53.87 -34.38 -40.06
N VAL A 1174 -55.01 -34.80 -39.50
CA VAL A 1174 -56.35 -34.29 -39.83
C VAL A 1174 -57.19 -34.11 -38.57
N ILE A 1175 -57.67 -32.89 -38.30
CA ILE A 1175 -58.61 -32.68 -37.18
C ILE A 1175 -60.02 -33.12 -37.60
N ASP A 1176 -60.50 -34.25 -37.09
CA ASP A 1176 -61.81 -34.78 -37.41
C ASP A 1176 -62.59 -35.36 -36.21
N PHE A 1177 -63.61 -36.18 -36.49
CA PHE A 1177 -64.43 -36.78 -35.44
C PHE A 1177 -63.66 -37.76 -34.54
N ALA A 1178 -62.54 -38.31 -34.99
CA ALA A 1178 -61.65 -39.14 -34.18
C ALA A 1178 -61.04 -38.32 -33.04
N ASP A 1179 -60.55 -37.11 -33.33
CA ASP A 1179 -60.00 -36.19 -32.33
C ASP A 1179 -61.05 -35.72 -31.34
N LEU A 1180 -62.21 -35.32 -31.87
CA LEU A 1180 -63.34 -34.89 -31.03
C LEU A 1180 -63.82 -36.01 -30.11
N SER A 1181 -63.78 -37.26 -30.58
CA SER A 1181 -64.16 -38.43 -29.77
C SER A 1181 -63.14 -38.73 -28.67
N LEU A 1182 -61.86 -38.46 -28.89
CA LEU A 1182 -60.81 -38.62 -27.88
C LEU A 1182 -60.94 -37.57 -26.78
N VAL A 1183 -61.11 -36.29 -27.13
CA VAL A 1183 -61.34 -35.19 -26.16
C VAL A 1183 -62.58 -35.43 -25.32
N LEU A 1184 -63.71 -35.78 -25.96
CA LEU A 1184 -64.95 -36.06 -25.23
C LEU A 1184 -64.88 -37.35 -24.39
N GLY A 1185 -64.10 -38.33 -24.83
CA GLY A 1185 -63.90 -39.61 -24.14
C GLY A 1185 -63.07 -39.48 -22.86
N ALA A 1186 -62.16 -38.50 -22.81
CA ALA A 1186 -61.31 -38.22 -21.67
C ALA A 1186 -61.72 -36.96 -20.88
N PHE A 1187 -62.85 -36.32 -21.23
CA PHE A 1187 -63.28 -35.06 -20.63
C PHE A 1187 -63.42 -35.12 -19.09
N GLY A 1188 -62.76 -34.20 -18.41
CA GLY A 1188 -62.65 -34.11 -16.96
C GLY A 1188 -61.49 -34.91 -16.35
N THR A 1189 -60.58 -35.46 -17.17
CA THR A 1189 -59.40 -36.19 -16.69
C THR A 1189 -58.24 -35.23 -16.44
N ASP A 1190 -57.64 -35.29 -15.25
CA ASP A 1190 -56.34 -34.70 -14.96
C ASP A 1190 -55.29 -35.81 -15.09
N CYS A 1191 -54.44 -35.68 -16.09
CA CYS A 1191 -53.47 -36.70 -16.48
C CYS A 1191 -52.21 -36.72 -15.61
N TRP A 1192 -52.09 -35.83 -14.62
CA TRP A 1192 -50.86 -35.64 -13.84
C TRP A 1192 -50.99 -35.98 -12.35
N VAL A 1193 -52.14 -36.50 -11.89
CA VAL A 1193 -52.43 -36.75 -10.47
C VAL A 1193 -51.56 -37.84 -9.84
N GLU A 1194 -50.98 -38.77 -10.61
CA GLU A 1194 -50.12 -39.84 -10.08
C GLU A 1194 -48.60 -39.52 -10.09
N HIS A 1195 -48.17 -38.35 -10.58
CA HIS A 1195 -46.75 -38.01 -10.76
C HIS A 1195 -46.26 -36.74 -10.03
N ARG A 1196 -47.03 -36.17 -9.09
CA ARG A 1196 -46.57 -35.06 -8.23
C ARG A 1196 -46.01 -35.51 -6.89
#